data_AF-A0A415YEI4-F1
#
_entry.id   AF-A0A415YEI4-F1
#
_cell.length_a   1.000
_cell.length_b   1.000
_cell.length_c   1.000
_cell.angle_alpha   90.00
_cell.angle_beta   90.00
_cell.angle_gamma   90.00
#
_symmetry.space_group_name_H-M   'P 1'
#
loop_
_entity.id
_entity.type
_entity.pdbx_description
1 polymer ?
#
loop_
_entity_poly.entity_id
_entity_poly.type
_entity_poly.pdbx_seq_one_letter_code
_entity_poly.pdbx_strand_id
1 'polypeptide(L)'
;MNKVKKILTTLMAATLTVSTGLTSMPMFAHNVKAESKAETISSDTNDMSQYKKINGISSQTVLGADFSHYQLQKNAWKKVWKNYKGIEVANVFEYVRSQGINTISVKVAVNPAKDKDGNESYLSLENAKKTLKEAKKAGLKTNVTLLYSDDITYAGVQKLPDGWDTDSAEEKALEYTKNVIKELKAADTVPTMITIGNEVNYNFLNMSSGDGWEGFVAMSKISKMIREEGIKPAVSVSAPTADASDIQWIIGKLGNADVDYDYIGVNIYPDTHNENYVKTLKNTVEEKAAGKQMIISSVKCPWKDSAGKASITTQTKSIYDYLQATINEKNAGGLIYDDADFVGAWDSFFDENGQAMSSLAIFAYAQGNQVDVSSYKDPWEYGGDTGLKDQKVTIKKVKGMSESSIRGMDISSYLALKKAGVKYYDYEGNETPLLKVLHDNGINYIRIRIWNDPFNADGETYGGGGNDVSTGVEIAKEAAQYDMKVLLDFHYSDFWAEPAVQLVPKAWKKDVNNTEKMCSDVYDFTKESIQKFKDAGANIGMVQVGNEITNGLLGIYSNRDKGESFNVIWGDKKKSTEVNKYLKAGIKAVREYTPQALVALHLETPNVWKYKTIMNTWKRDNVDYDVLGSSYYPFWSIAAKANTPKTLKDVQTLAASYGKMFAVFETSWVNSLNDGDGTPNSIGDSTNTGAYEVGPQGQVNELTDLYDTVLSQDNGLGTFYWEGAWIPVKAGWTNWEYNKQIADQYGTGWASKGALGYFPDSKMYYKGKAAWGGTSWDNQALFDINGYPLQSLKFYKDSVSKGKEQIIALKIVDKNGKEVYPTQYVKVEVGKTRKITLPKFSGYYPSNKNYQLTVKGVKEENATQSVVYTRTAAGPAISYNYRVKVTKKNYKLYKNFKWKKSKTKVYKKTYVAKYRYDHKNGNKYLALYTKGGKFVGYINKKAVKRLGSATLPEQGKAYTYGKRVKIKSKKYKLYKNFKWKKSKTKVYKKTYVAKYRYKHENGNKYLALYTKSGKFVGYINTKAAKVVK
;
A
#
# COMPACT_ATOMS: atom_id res chain seq x y z
N MET A 1 39.89 19.24 20.07
CA MET A 1 40.23 20.65 20.36
C MET A 1 39.22 21.57 19.66
N ASN A 2 38.48 22.37 20.45
CA ASN A 2 38.03 23.77 20.22
C ASN A 2 37.63 24.19 18.78
N LYS A 3 36.54 24.93 18.48
CA LYS A 3 35.68 25.87 19.23
C LYS A 3 34.62 26.35 18.19
N VAL A 4 33.30 26.34 18.47
CA VAL A 4 32.48 27.49 18.95
C VAL A 4 31.83 28.39 17.87
N LYS A 5 30.48 28.43 17.96
CA LYS A 5 29.47 29.50 17.70
C LYS A 5 29.01 29.84 16.26
N LYS A 6 27.80 30.36 15.98
CA LYS A 6 26.43 30.47 16.58
C LYS A 6 25.70 31.60 15.78
N ILE A 7 24.36 31.51 15.67
CA ILE A 7 23.35 32.61 15.54
C ILE A 7 23.06 33.21 14.12
N LEU A 8 21.82 33.15 13.61
CA LEU A 8 20.78 34.20 13.72
C LEU A 8 19.49 33.86 12.94
N THR A 9 18.39 33.83 13.70
CA THR A 9 17.00 33.86 13.22
C THR A 9 16.53 35.32 13.28
N THR A 10 15.97 35.85 12.19
CA THR A 10 15.17 37.10 12.22
C THR A 10 13.90 36.94 11.38
N LEU A 11 12.78 37.30 12.00
CA LEU A 11 11.40 37.18 11.53
C LEU A 11 10.89 38.47 10.86
N MET A 12 9.83 38.31 10.04
CA MET A 12 8.79 39.26 9.61
C MET A 12 9.07 40.28 8.47
N ALA A 13 8.33 40.17 7.36
CA ALA A 13 7.04 40.86 7.20
C ALA A 13 6.36 40.53 5.85
N ALA A 14 5.02 40.50 5.88
CA ALA A 14 4.12 40.08 4.82
C ALA A 14 3.99 41.06 3.63
N THR A 15 3.75 40.54 2.42
CA THR A 15 2.66 40.99 1.52
C THR A 15 2.44 40.02 0.35
N LEU A 16 1.15 39.77 0.07
CA LEU A 16 0.61 38.83 -0.91
C LEU A 16 1.20 38.96 -2.33
N THR A 17 1.53 37.81 -2.92
CA THR A 17 1.01 37.42 -4.25
C THR A 17 0.74 35.92 -4.29
N VAL A 18 -0.52 35.58 -4.54
CA VAL A 18 -0.98 34.22 -4.83
C VAL A 18 -0.34 33.81 -6.16
N SER A 19 0.65 32.94 -6.10
CA SER A 19 1.11 32.15 -7.24
C SER A 19 1.10 30.69 -6.84
N THR A 20 0.22 29.96 -7.51
CA THR A 20 0.19 28.51 -7.60
C THR A 20 1.49 28.04 -8.24
N GLY A 21 2.25 27.17 -7.59
CA GLY A 21 3.43 26.56 -8.19
C GLY A 21 4.15 25.61 -7.25
N LEU A 22 4.50 24.44 -7.80
CA LEU A 22 5.41 23.40 -7.30
C LEU A 22 4.87 22.41 -6.26
N THR A 23 4.31 21.32 -6.78
CA THR A 23 4.70 19.96 -6.37
C THR A 23 4.80 19.06 -7.61
N SER A 24 5.74 19.36 -8.50
CA SER A 24 6.53 18.30 -9.12
C SER A 24 7.64 18.03 -8.12
N MET A 25 7.38 17.17 -7.12
CA MET A 25 8.49 16.70 -6.31
C MET A 25 9.29 15.73 -7.17
N PRO A 26 10.59 16.01 -7.39
CA PRO A 26 11.47 15.08 -8.07
C PRO A 26 11.50 13.79 -7.25
N MET A 27 11.40 12.65 -7.94
CA MET A 27 11.80 11.36 -7.39
C MET A 27 13.12 11.55 -6.64
N PHE A 28 13.12 11.38 -5.32
CA PHE A 28 14.36 11.18 -4.59
C PHE A 28 14.77 9.74 -4.81
N ALA A 29 15.48 9.49 -5.91
CA ALA A 29 16.40 8.36 -5.96
C ALA A 29 17.46 8.64 -4.89
N HIS A 30 17.24 8.14 -3.69
CA HIS A 30 18.35 7.94 -2.77
C HIS A 30 19.24 6.90 -3.43
N ASN A 31 20.39 7.36 -3.91
CA ASN A 31 21.55 6.49 -3.97
C ASN A 31 21.74 6.01 -2.52
N VAL A 32 21.36 4.77 -2.25
CA VAL A 32 22.03 4.03 -1.19
C VAL A 32 23.48 3.95 -1.67
N LYS A 33 24.31 4.88 -1.19
CA LYS A 33 25.73 4.62 -1.08
C LYS A 33 25.83 3.42 -0.16
N ALA A 34 25.96 2.23 -0.75
CA ALA A 34 26.52 1.08 -0.08
C ALA A 34 27.99 1.39 0.19
N GLU A 35 28.25 2.25 1.17
CA GLU A 35 29.49 2.27 1.93
C GLU A 35 29.16 1.78 3.34
N SER A 36 28.57 0.58 3.42
CA SER A 36 28.79 -0.27 4.57
C SER A 36 29.99 -1.15 4.23
N LYS A 37 31.18 -0.76 4.68
CA LYS A 37 32.10 -1.77 5.18
C LYS A 37 31.51 -2.32 6.48
N ALA A 38 30.40 -3.02 6.36
CA ALA A 38 30.14 -4.14 7.24
C ALA A 38 31.01 -5.22 6.64
N GLU A 39 32.10 -5.58 7.33
CA GLU A 39 32.72 -6.88 7.08
C GLU A 39 31.59 -7.89 7.26
N THR A 40 31.05 -8.33 6.14
CA THR A 40 30.07 -9.39 6.07
C THR A 40 30.84 -10.58 6.57
N ILE A 41 30.59 -11.00 7.81
CA ILE A 41 30.94 -12.36 8.19
C ILE A 41 30.16 -13.21 7.20
N SER A 42 30.90 -13.79 6.26
CA SER A 42 30.41 -14.76 5.29
C SER A 42 29.40 -15.66 6.00
N SER A 43 28.15 -15.65 5.53
CA SER A 43 27.26 -16.77 5.80
C SER A 43 27.83 -17.95 5.04
N ASP A 44 28.86 -18.59 5.61
CA ASP A 44 29.38 -19.84 5.09
C ASP A 44 28.20 -20.79 5.00
N THR A 45 27.83 -21.11 3.75
CA THR A 45 26.72 -22.00 3.44
C THR A 45 27.13 -23.40 3.89
N ASN A 46 26.90 -23.69 5.16
CA ASN A 46 27.08 -25.02 5.73
C ASN A 46 26.07 -25.94 5.05
N ASP A 47 26.54 -26.77 4.11
CA ASP A 47 25.71 -27.73 3.41
C ASP A 47 25.30 -28.84 4.37
N MET A 48 24.12 -28.68 4.99
CA MET A 48 23.59 -29.65 5.95
C MET A 48 23.18 -30.98 5.28
N SER A 49 23.04 -31.02 3.95
CA SER A 49 22.56 -32.22 3.24
C SER A 49 23.54 -33.40 3.26
N GLN A 50 24.81 -33.14 3.57
CA GLN A 50 25.84 -34.16 3.67
C GLN A 50 25.70 -35.05 4.93
N TYR A 51 25.02 -34.57 5.97
CA TYR A 51 24.91 -35.28 7.25
C TYR A 51 23.71 -36.22 7.25
N LYS A 52 23.97 -37.50 7.53
CA LYS A 52 22.95 -38.57 7.54
C LYS A 52 22.49 -38.88 8.96
N LYS A 53 21.33 -39.54 9.07
CA LYS A 53 20.87 -40.10 10.35
C LYS A 53 21.93 -41.05 10.94
N ILE A 54 22.25 -40.87 12.21
CA ILE A 54 23.10 -41.78 12.98
C ILE A 54 22.22 -42.91 13.53
N ASN A 55 22.54 -44.14 13.16
CA ASN A 55 21.86 -45.32 13.66
C ASN A 55 22.19 -45.53 15.15
N GLY A 56 21.18 -45.85 15.97
CA GLY A 56 21.35 -46.09 17.40
C GLY A 56 20.95 -44.92 18.30
N ILE A 57 20.69 -43.71 17.76
CA ILE A 57 20.10 -42.63 18.56
C ILE A 57 18.73 -43.08 19.08
N SER A 58 18.55 -42.99 20.39
CA SER A 58 17.34 -43.42 21.10
C SER A 58 16.93 -42.38 22.14
N SER A 59 15.81 -42.64 22.83
CA SER A 59 15.41 -41.82 23.96
C SER A 59 16.39 -41.87 25.14
N GLN A 60 17.39 -42.77 25.16
CA GLN A 60 18.43 -42.80 26.20
C GLN A 60 19.69 -42.00 25.81
N THR A 61 19.87 -41.67 24.53
CA THR A 61 21.00 -40.87 24.05
C THR A 61 20.96 -39.46 24.63
N VAL A 62 22.10 -38.96 25.12
CA VAL A 62 22.21 -37.59 25.66
C VAL A 62 22.56 -36.64 24.51
N LEU A 63 21.57 -35.88 24.02
CA LEU A 63 21.77 -34.79 23.07
C LEU A 63 21.70 -33.49 23.86
N GLY A 64 22.80 -33.16 24.51
CA GLY A 64 22.89 -32.18 25.58
C GLY A 64 23.46 -30.83 25.16
N ALA A 65 22.98 -29.78 25.82
CA ALA A 65 23.53 -28.43 25.72
C ALA A 65 23.61 -27.78 27.11
N ASP A 66 24.74 -27.17 27.44
CA ASP A 66 24.94 -26.41 28.68
C ASP A 66 24.31 -25.01 28.57
N PHE A 67 23.44 -24.68 29.51
CA PHE A 67 22.71 -23.42 29.60
C PHE A 67 22.99 -22.70 30.93
N SER A 68 24.19 -22.88 31.48
CA SER A 68 24.58 -22.26 32.75
C SER A 68 24.50 -20.73 32.69
N HIS A 69 24.73 -20.13 31.51
CA HIS A 69 24.70 -18.67 31.34
C HIS A 69 23.29 -18.07 31.16
N TYR A 70 22.24 -18.89 31.05
CA TYR A 70 20.95 -18.44 30.51
C TYR A 70 20.32 -17.30 31.30
N GLN A 71 20.30 -17.39 32.63
CA GLN A 71 19.71 -16.35 33.48
C GLN A 71 20.50 -15.05 33.41
N LEU A 72 21.83 -15.13 33.30
CA LEU A 72 22.70 -13.96 33.17
C LEU A 72 22.47 -13.29 31.82
N GLN A 73 22.49 -14.07 30.74
CA GLN A 73 22.21 -13.61 29.37
C GLN A 73 20.85 -12.93 29.27
N LYS A 74 19.79 -13.56 29.79
CA LYS A 74 18.42 -13.04 29.72
C LYS A 74 18.18 -11.83 30.61
N ASN A 75 18.60 -11.90 31.87
CA ASN A 75 18.16 -10.94 32.87
C ASN A 75 19.15 -9.79 33.07
N ALA A 76 20.44 -10.08 33.15
CA ALA A 76 21.47 -9.06 33.36
C ALA A 76 21.87 -8.41 32.03
N TRP A 77 22.17 -9.22 31.01
CA TRP A 77 22.70 -8.73 29.74
C TRP A 77 21.62 -8.47 28.68
N LYS A 78 20.36 -8.80 28.97
CA LYS A 78 19.20 -8.58 28.10
C LYS A 78 19.40 -9.10 26.67
N LYS A 79 20.11 -10.21 26.51
CA LYS A 79 20.26 -10.87 25.22
C LYS A 79 18.94 -11.48 24.77
N VAL A 80 18.77 -11.47 23.45
CA VAL A 80 17.66 -12.09 22.74
C VAL A 80 18.21 -13.25 21.93
N TRP A 81 17.44 -14.34 21.84
CA TRP A 81 17.77 -15.47 20.97
C TRP A 81 16.93 -15.39 19.72
N LYS A 82 17.50 -15.71 18.57
CA LYS A 82 16.86 -15.67 17.26
C LYS A 82 17.09 -16.99 16.53
N ASN A 83 16.16 -17.37 15.68
CA ASN A 83 16.30 -18.54 14.82
C ASN A 83 17.32 -18.29 13.69
N TYR A 84 17.55 -19.29 12.83
CA TYR A 84 18.47 -19.17 11.68
C TYR A 84 18.13 -18.00 10.75
N LYS A 85 16.87 -17.57 10.73
CA LYS A 85 16.34 -16.44 9.95
C LYS A 85 16.36 -15.12 10.72
N GLY A 86 17.14 -14.99 11.79
CA GLY A 86 17.24 -13.74 12.56
C GLY A 86 15.95 -13.29 13.25
N ILE A 87 14.91 -14.14 13.27
CA ILE A 87 13.63 -13.85 13.94
C ILE A 87 13.76 -14.27 15.40
N GLU A 88 13.41 -13.37 16.31
CA GLU A 88 13.44 -13.63 17.76
C GLU A 88 12.58 -14.86 18.12
N VAL A 89 13.13 -15.76 18.92
CA VAL A 89 12.41 -16.94 19.42
C VAL A 89 11.76 -16.62 20.76
N ALA A 90 10.45 -16.85 20.85
CA ALA A 90 9.69 -16.57 22.08
C ALA A 90 10.17 -17.43 23.27
N ASN A 91 10.64 -18.65 23.01
CA ASN A 91 11.18 -19.56 24.02
C ASN A 91 12.38 -20.33 23.46
N VAL A 92 13.58 -20.02 23.95
CA VAL A 92 14.83 -20.66 23.50
C VAL A 92 14.86 -22.17 23.80
N PHE A 93 14.22 -22.65 24.88
CA PHE A 93 14.19 -24.07 25.23
C PHE A 93 13.34 -24.87 24.24
N GLU A 94 12.18 -24.36 23.86
CA GLU A 94 11.35 -24.97 22.81
C GLU A 94 12.05 -24.95 21.45
N TYR A 95 12.80 -23.88 21.18
CA TYR A 95 13.59 -23.76 19.97
C TYR A 95 14.70 -24.80 19.91
N VAL A 96 15.59 -24.89 20.91
CA VAL A 96 16.68 -25.91 20.89
C VAL A 96 16.12 -27.33 20.91
N ARG A 97 14.98 -27.57 21.58
CA ARG A 97 14.29 -28.86 21.51
C ARG A 97 13.86 -29.21 20.08
N SER A 98 13.30 -28.24 19.35
CA SER A 98 12.95 -28.46 17.94
C SER A 98 14.17 -28.62 17.03
N GLN A 99 15.36 -28.21 17.49
CA GLN A 99 16.64 -28.48 16.82
C GLN A 99 17.25 -29.84 17.20
N GLY A 100 16.56 -30.64 18.00
CA GLY A 100 16.96 -32.01 18.35
C GLY A 100 17.70 -32.15 19.68
N ILE A 101 17.94 -31.06 20.42
CA ILE A 101 18.42 -31.13 21.81
C ILE A 101 17.36 -31.80 22.68
N ASN A 102 17.77 -32.73 23.54
CA ASN A 102 16.86 -33.44 24.44
C ASN A 102 17.20 -33.26 25.92
N THR A 103 18.40 -32.74 26.24
CA THR A 103 18.89 -32.59 27.60
C THR A 103 19.50 -31.19 27.78
N ILE A 104 19.12 -30.49 28.85
CA ILE A 104 19.76 -29.23 29.25
C ILE A 104 20.63 -29.46 30.47
N SER A 105 21.89 -29.05 30.41
CA SER A 105 22.82 -29.10 31.53
C SER A 105 23.00 -27.73 32.16
N VAL A 106 23.23 -27.69 33.47
CA VAL A 106 23.69 -26.51 34.21
C VAL A 106 24.77 -26.91 35.21
N LYS A 107 25.74 -26.02 35.45
CA LYS A 107 26.82 -26.20 36.43
C LYS A 107 26.53 -25.43 37.71
N VAL A 108 26.82 -26.04 38.86
CA VAL A 108 26.58 -25.44 40.18
C VAL A 108 27.84 -25.54 41.04
N ALA A 109 28.29 -24.38 41.51
CA ALA A 109 29.38 -24.24 42.47
C ALA A 109 28.87 -24.24 43.92
N VAL A 110 29.78 -24.35 44.88
CA VAL A 110 29.45 -24.36 46.32
C VAL A 110 29.21 -22.93 46.82
N ASN A 111 30.21 -22.04 46.72
CA ASN A 111 30.07 -20.63 47.08
C ASN A 111 30.41 -19.71 45.88
N PRO A 112 29.61 -19.73 44.79
CA PRO A 112 29.92 -18.93 43.61
C PRO A 112 29.88 -17.43 43.93
N ALA A 113 30.97 -16.73 43.62
CA ALA A 113 31.04 -15.29 43.77
C ALA A 113 30.05 -14.58 42.84
N LYS A 114 29.35 -13.57 43.36
CA LYS A 114 28.53 -12.66 42.54
C LYS A 114 29.41 -11.98 41.49
N ASP A 115 28.80 -11.62 40.36
CA ASP A 115 29.53 -10.85 39.35
C ASP A 115 29.89 -9.45 39.88
N LYS A 116 30.74 -8.73 39.12
CA LYS A 116 31.21 -7.38 39.46
C LYS A 116 30.08 -6.35 39.66
N ASP A 117 28.89 -6.63 39.12
CA ASP A 117 27.72 -5.75 39.17
C ASP A 117 26.74 -6.20 40.27
N GLY A 118 27.12 -7.21 41.06
CA GLY A 118 26.34 -7.74 42.19
C GLY A 118 25.25 -8.74 41.78
N ASN A 119 25.22 -9.20 40.54
CA ASN A 119 24.26 -10.21 40.09
C ASN A 119 24.68 -11.61 40.57
N GLU A 120 23.68 -12.48 40.75
CA GLU A 120 23.93 -13.89 41.05
C GLU A 120 24.78 -14.54 39.95
N SER A 121 25.79 -15.30 40.35
CA SER A 121 26.68 -16.01 39.44
C SER A 121 25.92 -16.94 38.50
N TYR A 122 26.44 -17.14 37.29
CA TYR A 122 25.91 -18.16 36.38
C TYR A 122 26.07 -19.59 36.93
N LEU A 123 27.00 -19.80 37.87
CA LEU A 123 27.20 -21.07 38.60
C LEU A 123 26.34 -21.19 39.88
N SER A 124 25.43 -20.24 40.14
CA SER A 124 24.60 -20.27 41.36
C SER A 124 23.46 -21.29 41.26
N LEU A 125 23.14 -21.92 42.39
CA LEU A 125 21.99 -22.81 42.52
C LEU A 125 20.66 -22.10 42.21
N GLU A 126 20.55 -20.81 42.55
CA GLU A 126 19.37 -20.00 42.23
C GLU A 126 19.14 -19.85 40.73
N ASN A 127 20.20 -19.56 39.96
CA ASN A 127 20.07 -19.47 38.51
C ASN A 127 19.82 -20.84 37.88
N ALA A 128 20.48 -21.90 38.38
CA ALA A 128 20.25 -23.26 37.96
C ALA A 128 18.77 -23.66 38.13
N LYS A 129 18.17 -23.45 39.31
CA LYS A 129 16.73 -23.72 39.56
C LYS A 129 15.84 -23.03 38.53
N LYS A 130 16.07 -21.74 38.24
CA LYS A 130 15.26 -21.01 37.26
C LYS A 130 15.41 -21.57 35.85
N THR A 131 16.62 -21.89 35.42
CA THR A 131 16.90 -22.48 34.10
C THR A 131 16.27 -23.86 33.96
N LEU A 132 16.45 -24.73 34.95
CA LEU A 132 15.90 -26.09 34.96
C LEU A 132 14.37 -26.09 34.90
N LYS A 133 13.71 -25.13 35.56
CA LYS A 133 12.25 -24.97 35.51
C LYS A 133 11.74 -24.69 34.09
N GLU A 134 12.42 -23.81 33.36
CA GLU A 134 12.04 -23.47 31.98
C GLU A 134 12.35 -24.63 31.01
N ALA A 135 13.49 -25.30 31.19
CA ALA A 135 13.83 -26.50 30.41
C ALA A 135 12.79 -27.63 30.60
N LYS A 136 12.38 -27.91 31.85
CA LYS A 136 11.36 -28.92 32.19
C LYS A 136 10.00 -28.57 31.57
N LYS A 137 9.58 -27.31 31.61
CA LYS A 137 8.35 -26.85 30.93
C LYS A 137 8.37 -27.09 29.43
N ALA A 138 9.54 -26.93 28.80
CA ALA A 138 9.71 -27.20 27.37
C ALA A 138 9.76 -28.69 27.03
N GLY A 139 9.69 -29.60 28.02
CA GLY A 139 9.74 -31.05 27.83
C GLY A 139 11.15 -31.61 27.65
N LEU A 140 12.18 -30.88 28.09
CA LEU A 140 13.57 -31.32 28.04
C LEU A 140 13.93 -32.11 29.31
N LYS A 141 14.81 -33.10 29.14
CA LYS A 141 15.53 -33.70 30.27
C LYS A 141 16.53 -32.69 30.82
N THR A 142 17.00 -32.93 32.04
CA THR A 142 17.89 -31.99 32.72
C THR A 142 19.03 -32.70 33.44
N ASN A 143 20.21 -32.08 33.37
CA ASN A 143 21.42 -32.47 34.09
C ASN A 143 21.88 -31.33 35.00
N VAL A 144 22.40 -31.66 36.18
CA VAL A 144 23.10 -30.71 37.04
C VAL A 144 24.50 -31.23 37.31
N THR A 145 25.52 -30.47 36.92
CA THR A 145 26.91 -30.78 37.23
C THR A 145 27.31 -30.06 38.51
N LEU A 146 27.56 -30.82 39.57
CA LEU A 146 28.01 -30.30 40.87
C LEU A 146 29.53 -30.21 40.87
N LEU A 147 30.07 -29.00 41.02
CA LEU A 147 31.51 -28.75 40.86
C LEU A 147 32.34 -29.14 42.09
N TYR A 148 31.73 -29.14 43.29
CA TYR A 148 32.42 -29.28 44.57
C TYR A 148 33.60 -28.29 44.74
N SER A 149 33.44 -27.11 44.16
CA SER A 149 34.36 -25.98 44.20
C SER A 149 33.54 -24.68 44.08
N ASP A 150 34.16 -23.54 44.38
CA ASP A 150 33.53 -22.22 44.25
C ASP A 150 33.52 -21.69 42.81
N ASP A 151 34.33 -22.28 41.94
CA ASP A 151 34.44 -21.94 40.52
C ASP A 151 34.56 -23.21 39.67
N ILE A 152 34.60 -23.06 38.35
CA ILE A 152 34.80 -24.16 37.41
C ILE A 152 36.17 -24.83 37.66
N THR A 153 36.17 -26.16 37.71
CA THR A 153 37.37 -26.97 37.95
C THR A 153 37.90 -27.57 36.65
N TYR A 154 39.22 -27.77 36.60
CA TYR A 154 39.90 -28.39 35.46
C TYR A 154 40.75 -29.59 35.89
N ALA A 155 41.16 -30.41 34.93
CA ALA A 155 42.02 -31.57 35.16
C ALA A 155 43.26 -31.21 36.02
N GLY A 156 43.45 -31.91 37.14
CA GLY A 156 44.58 -31.68 38.05
C GLY A 156 44.48 -30.39 38.88
N VAL A 157 43.47 -29.56 38.68
CA VAL A 157 43.25 -28.27 39.37
C VAL A 157 41.90 -28.30 40.10
N GLN A 158 41.76 -29.25 41.03
CA GLN A 158 40.62 -29.32 41.93
C GLN A 158 40.91 -28.44 43.16
N LYS A 159 40.06 -27.44 43.41
CA LYS A 159 40.20 -26.54 44.55
C LYS A 159 39.00 -26.71 45.47
N LEU A 160 39.25 -26.94 46.76
CA LEU A 160 38.19 -26.98 47.76
C LEU A 160 37.47 -25.62 47.87
N PRO A 161 36.16 -25.61 48.12
CA PRO A 161 35.40 -24.40 48.44
C PRO A 161 35.98 -23.66 49.63
N ASP A 162 35.79 -22.35 49.67
CA ASP A 162 36.16 -21.51 50.80
C ASP A 162 35.45 -22.04 52.08
N GLY A 163 36.25 -22.24 53.14
CA GLY A 163 35.79 -22.82 54.40
C GLY A 163 35.75 -24.36 54.44
N TRP A 164 36.19 -25.05 53.38
CA TRP A 164 36.41 -26.50 53.40
C TRP A 164 37.90 -26.81 53.63
N ASP A 165 38.16 -27.90 54.34
CA ASP A 165 39.50 -28.47 54.55
C ASP A 165 39.46 -29.95 54.17
N THR A 166 40.63 -30.56 54.00
CA THR A 166 40.73 -31.96 53.53
C THR A 166 40.08 -32.97 54.48
N ASP A 167 40.07 -32.69 55.79
CA ASP A 167 39.58 -33.62 56.81
C ASP A 167 38.04 -33.63 56.86
N SER A 168 37.41 -32.49 56.54
CA SER A 168 35.94 -32.33 56.50
C SER A 168 35.34 -32.37 55.09
N ALA A 169 36.16 -32.46 54.05
CA ALA A 169 35.70 -32.33 52.66
C ALA A 169 34.69 -33.40 52.23
N GLU A 170 34.80 -34.65 52.70
CA GLU A 170 33.80 -35.68 52.39
C GLU A 170 32.43 -35.34 52.99
N GLU A 171 32.38 -35.03 54.28
CA GLU A 171 31.14 -34.70 55.00
C GLU A 171 30.46 -33.48 54.38
N LYS A 172 31.23 -32.42 54.09
CA LYS A 172 30.73 -31.20 53.46
C LYS A 172 30.25 -31.44 52.02
N ALA A 173 30.91 -32.32 51.26
CA ALA A 173 30.46 -32.71 49.93
C ALA A 173 29.11 -33.45 49.95
N LEU A 174 28.93 -34.35 50.91
CA LEU A 174 27.66 -35.05 51.13
C LEU A 174 26.54 -34.08 51.56
N GLU A 175 26.84 -33.17 52.49
CA GLU A 175 25.89 -32.15 52.94
C GLU A 175 25.50 -31.21 51.79
N TYR A 176 26.48 -30.73 51.02
CA TYR A 176 26.25 -29.89 49.85
C TYR A 176 25.33 -30.58 48.83
N THR A 177 25.63 -31.83 48.47
CA THR A 177 24.81 -32.61 47.53
C THR A 177 23.37 -32.74 48.03
N LYS A 178 23.21 -33.12 49.30
CA LYS A 178 21.90 -33.26 49.94
C LYS A 178 21.11 -31.95 49.93
N ASN A 179 21.77 -30.83 50.25
CA ASN A 179 21.15 -29.52 50.27
C ASN A 179 20.73 -29.05 48.88
N VAL A 180 21.58 -29.26 47.86
CA VAL A 180 21.23 -28.96 46.47
C VAL A 180 20.01 -29.77 46.03
N ILE A 181 19.99 -31.08 46.26
CA ILE A 181 18.83 -31.93 45.90
C ILE A 181 17.56 -31.46 46.62
N LYS A 182 17.65 -31.14 47.92
CA LYS A 182 16.52 -30.61 48.70
C LYS A 182 15.97 -29.31 48.10
N GLU A 183 16.83 -28.39 47.70
CA GLU A 183 16.41 -27.13 47.08
C GLU A 183 15.82 -27.33 45.68
N LEU A 184 16.40 -28.22 44.87
CA LEU A 184 15.86 -28.57 43.56
C LEU A 184 14.47 -29.21 43.67
N LYS A 185 14.24 -30.05 44.68
CA LYS A 185 12.90 -30.58 45.01
C LYS A 185 11.93 -29.48 45.39
N ALA A 186 12.34 -28.57 46.28
CA ALA A 186 11.50 -27.45 46.71
C ALA A 186 11.09 -26.52 45.55
N ALA A 187 11.93 -26.42 44.51
CA ALA A 187 11.65 -25.62 43.32
C ALA A 187 10.86 -26.35 42.22
N ASP A 188 10.54 -27.64 42.40
CA ASP A 188 9.97 -28.54 41.38
C ASP A 188 10.88 -28.69 40.13
N THR A 189 12.19 -28.74 40.36
CA THR A 189 13.22 -28.80 39.30
C THR A 189 14.20 -29.94 39.48
N VAL A 190 13.77 -31.05 40.10
CA VAL A 190 14.57 -32.27 40.25
C VAL A 190 15.07 -32.73 38.87
N PRO A 191 16.39 -32.86 38.67
CA PRO A 191 16.94 -33.20 37.37
C PRO A 191 16.83 -34.69 37.07
N THR A 192 16.92 -35.04 35.79
CA THR A 192 16.96 -36.45 35.36
C THR A 192 18.31 -37.12 35.66
N MET A 193 19.37 -36.31 35.73
CA MET A 193 20.75 -36.73 35.94
C MET A 193 21.48 -35.71 36.83
N ILE A 194 22.36 -36.17 37.72
CA ILE A 194 23.33 -35.31 38.41
C ILE A 194 24.72 -35.83 38.10
N THR A 195 25.57 -34.95 37.59
CA THR A 195 26.98 -35.23 37.30
C THR A 195 27.84 -34.79 38.48
N ILE A 196 28.62 -35.71 39.01
CA ILE A 196 29.53 -35.52 40.15
C ILE A 196 30.86 -35.00 39.62
N GLY A 197 31.18 -33.76 39.95
CA GLY A 197 32.42 -33.08 39.58
C GLY A 197 32.45 -32.61 38.12
N ASN A 198 33.48 -31.82 37.80
CA ASN A 198 33.87 -31.47 36.43
C ASN A 198 35.36 -31.76 36.27
N GLU A 199 35.74 -32.47 35.21
CA GLU A 199 37.15 -32.85 34.94
C GLU A 199 37.84 -33.53 36.11
N VAL A 200 37.13 -34.46 36.76
CA VAL A 200 37.67 -35.18 37.90
C VAL A 200 38.82 -36.10 37.47
N ASN A 201 39.87 -36.12 38.28
CA ASN A 201 41.00 -37.03 38.19
C ASN A 201 41.32 -37.60 39.60
N TYR A 202 42.54 -38.10 39.83
CA TYR A 202 43.03 -38.65 41.10
C TYR A 202 42.95 -37.69 42.30
N ASN A 203 42.58 -36.42 42.11
CA ASN A 203 42.56 -35.39 43.15
C ASN A 203 41.16 -34.82 43.42
N PHE A 204 40.08 -35.59 43.23
CA PHE A 204 38.74 -35.15 43.61
C PHE A 204 38.69 -34.66 45.07
N LEU A 205 38.01 -33.53 45.32
CA LEU A 205 38.01 -32.84 46.63
C LEU A 205 39.42 -32.46 47.14
N ASN A 206 40.38 -32.27 46.22
CA ASN A 206 41.79 -32.06 46.54
C ASN A 206 42.43 -33.19 47.37
N MET A 207 41.82 -34.38 47.38
CA MET A 207 42.32 -35.57 48.09
C MET A 207 43.21 -36.36 47.14
N SER A 208 44.54 -36.25 47.32
CA SER A 208 45.53 -36.90 46.44
C SER A 208 46.34 -38.01 47.12
N SER A 209 46.16 -38.22 48.43
CA SER A 209 46.83 -39.29 49.18
C SER A 209 46.35 -40.68 48.72
N GLY A 210 47.26 -41.65 48.69
CA GLY A 210 46.94 -43.04 48.36
C GLY A 210 46.29 -43.20 46.97
N ASP A 211 46.84 -42.54 45.95
CA ASP A 211 46.27 -42.45 44.60
C ASP A 211 44.88 -41.80 44.54
N GLY A 212 44.54 -40.95 45.50
CA GLY A 212 43.23 -40.28 45.56
C GLY A 212 42.09 -41.16 46.07
N TRP A 213 42.39 -42.28 46.72
CA TRP A 213 41.40 -43.28 47.14
C TRP A 213 40.22 -42.67 47.91
N GLU A 214 40.49 -41.78 48.87
CA GLU A 214 39.45 -41.14 49.68
C GLU A 214 38.47 -40.29 48.84
N GLY A 215 38.95 -39.66 47.76
CA GLY A 215 38.08 -38.95 46.82
C GLY A 215 37.10 -39.89 46.12
N PHE A 216 37.55 -41.08 45.70
CA PHE A 216 36.68 -42.08 45.08
C PHE A 216 35.68 -42.69 46.09
N VAL A 217 36.08 -42.86 47.35
CA VAL A 217 35.17 -43.27 48.44
C VAL A 217 34.09 -42.21 48.68
N ALA A 218 34.46 -40.92 48.68
CA ALA A 218 33.49 -39.83 48.75
C ALA A 218 32.51 -39.86 47.57
N MET A 219 32.99 -40.07 46.34
CA MET A 219 32.14 -40.24 45.16
C MET A 219 31.15 -41.40 45.30
N SER A 220 31.57 -42.51 45.91
CA SER A 220 30.68 -43.67 46.16
C SER A 220 29.49 -43.27 47.03
N LYS A 221 29.75 -42.59 48.15
CA LYS A 221 28.69 -42.12 49.06
C LYS A 221 27.77 -41.10 48.38
N ILE A 222 28.33 -40.15 47.64
CA ILE A 222 27.57 -39.14 46.88
C ILE A 222 26.68 -39.80 45.82
N SER A 223 27.22 -40.72 45.02
CA SER A 223 26.48 -41.37 43.93
C SER A 223 25.30 -42.20 44.44
N LYS A 224 25.47 -42.93 45.55
CA LYS A 224 24.40 -43.67 46.22
C LYS A 224 23.30 -42.74 46.72
N MET A 225 23.67 -41.61 47.34
CA MET A 225 22.71 -40.59 47.79
C MET A 225 21.90 -40.01 46.61
N ILE A 226 22.54 -39.74 45.47
CA ILE A 226 21.85 -39.26 44.27
C ILE A 226 20.85 -40.33 43.78
N ARG A 227 21.25 -41.60 43.76
CA ARG A 227 20.38 -42.70 43.30
C ARG A 227 19.18 -42.93 44.21
N GLU A 228 19.36 -42.85 45.53
CA GLU A 228 18.28 -42.96 46.52
C GLU A 228 17.16 -41.94 46.26
N GLU A 229 17.49 -40.82 45.65
CA GLU A 229 16.55 -39.75 45.30
C GLU A 229 15.89 -39.95 43.93
N GLY A 230 16.10 -41.11 43.29
CA GLY A 230 15.54 -41.46 41.99
C GLY A 230 16.19 -40.74 40.81
N ILE A 231 17.36 -40.13 41.02
CA ILE A 231 18.11 -39.38 40.02
C ILE A 231 19.25 -40.25 39.48
N LYS A 232 19.52 -40.21 38.18
CA LYS A 232 20.64 -40.96 37.58
C LYS A 232 21.98 -40.32 37.94
N PRO A 233 22.89 -41.00 38.66
CA PRO A 233 24.20 -40.45 38.95
C PRO A 233 25.11 -40.55 37.72
N ALA A 234 25.91 -39.52 37.47
CA ALA A 234 26.94 -39.49 36.45
C ALA A 234 28.25 -38.97 37.06
N VAL A 235 29.39 -39.27 36.43
CA VAL A 235 30.68 -38.69 36.78
C VAL A 235 31.26 -37.95 35.57
N SER A 236 31.99 -36.85 35.77
CA SER A 236 32.69 -36.15 34.68
C SER A 236 34.18 -36.20 34.94
N VAL A 237 34.93 -36.87 34.07
CA VAL A 237 36.35 -37.17 34.26
C VAL A 237 37.21 -36.52 33.18
N SER A 238 38.44 -36.17 33.55
CA SER A 238 39.43 -35.63 32.61
C SER A 238 40.09 -36.75 31.80
N ALA A 239 40.38 -36.50 30.53
CA ALA A 239 41.21 -37.35 29.68
C ALA A 239 42.47 -36.56 29.25
N PRO A 240 43.52 -36.47 30.09
CA PRO A 240 44.67 -35.63 29.80
C PRO A 240 45.66 -36.26 28.80
N THR A 241 45.62 -37.58 28.59
CA THR A 241 46.50 -38.30 27.65
C THR A 241 45.80 -38.64 26.33
N ALA A 242 46.59 -38.83 25.27
CA ALA A 242 46.09 -39.22 23.94
C ALA A 242 45.74 -40.71 23.81
N ASP A 243 45.84 -41.49 24.89
CA ASP A 243 45.42 -42.89 24.97
C ASP A 243 44.37 -43.10 26.09
N ALA A 244 43.72 -44.26 26.10
CA ALA A 244 42.61 -44.52 27.01
C ALA A 244 43.06 -45.02 28.41
N SER A 245 44.36 -45.03 28.70
CA SER A 245 44.91 -45.63 29.93
C SER A 245 44.41 -44.93 31.19
N ASP A 246 44.32 -43.60 31.20
CA ASP A 246 43.80 -42.83 32.33
C ASP A 246 42.34 -43.18 32.60
N ILE A 247 41.52 -43.27 31.55
CA ILE A 247 40.11 -43.61 31.68
C ILE A 247 39.93 -45.04 32.17
N GLN A 248 40.74 -45.98 31.66
CA GLN A 248 40.76 -47.36 32.18
C GLN A 248 41.13 -47.40 33.68
N TRP A 249 42.13 -46.62 34.09
CA TRP A 249 42.54 -46.54 35.48
C TRP A 249 41.45 -45.94 36.37
N ILE A 250 40.81 -44.85 35.94
CA ILE A 250 39.69 -44.22 36.64
C ILE A 250 38.52 -45.19 36.77
N ILE A 251 38.15 -45.92 35.70
CA ILE A 251 37.09 -46.95 35.76
C ILE A 251 37.42 -47.99 36.84
N GLY A 252 38.68 -48.45 36.89
CA GLY A 252 39.13 -49.37 37.93
C GLY A 252 38.97 -48.82 39.34
N LYS A 253 39.35 -47.56 39.58
CA LYS A 253 39.20 -46.90 40.88
C LYS A 253 37.72 -46.70 41.26
N LEU A 254 36.88 -46.26 40.32
CA LEU A 254 35.43 -46.14 40.52
C LEU A 254 34.78 -47.48 40.86
N GLY A 255 35.19 -48.56 40.18
CA GLY A 255 34.72 -49.91 40.46
C GLY A 255 35.16 -50.42 41.83
N ASN A 256 36.42 -50.23 42.18
CA ASN A 256 36.96 -50.64 43.49
C ASN A 256 36.29 -49.90 44.65
N ALA A 257 35.97 -48.62 44.48
CA ALA A 257 35.27 -47.81 45.47
C ALA A 257 33.73 -48.03 45.47
N ASP A 258 33.20 -48.89 44.61
CA ASP A 258 31.77 -49.16 44.46
C ASP A 258 30.96 -47.87 44.18
N VAL A 259 31.44 -47.05 43.24
CA VAL A 259 30.75 -45.82 42.82
C VAL A 259 29.57 -46.19 41.92
N ASP A 260 28.39 -45.73 42.28
CA ASP A 260 27.14 -46.13 41.68
C ASP A 260 26.65 -45.12 40.64
N TYR A 261 27.23 -45.14 39.44
CA TYR A 261 26.88 -44.25 38.34
C TYR A 261 26.15 -44.97 37.19
N ASP A 262 25.35 -44.24 36.41
CA ASP A 262 24.77 -44.71 35.15
C ASP A 262 25.62 -44.25 33.95
N TYR A 263 26.20 -43.05 34.05
CA TYR A 263 27.02 -42.45 32.98
C TYR A 263 28.42 -42.11 33.46
N ILE A 264 29.42 -42.49 32.67
CA ILE A 264 30.78 -41.95 32.75
C ILE A 264 30.96 -40.93 31.63
N GLY A 265 31.01 -39.67 32.03
CA GLY A 265 31.26 -38.53 31.17
C GLY A 265 32.75 -38.26 31.04
N VAL A 266 33.25 -38.10 29.82
CA VAL A 266 34.63 -37.71 29.56
C VAL A 266 34.68 -36.32 28.91
N ASN A 267 35.52 -35.42 29.42
CA ASN A 267 35.73 -34.12 28.81
C ASN A 267 36.66 -34.24 27.59
N ILE A 268 36.24 -33.65 26.47
CA ILE A 268 36.94 -33.75 25.18
C ILE A 268 37.39 -32.36 24.73
N TYR A 269 38.68 -32.23 24.42
CA TYR A 269 39.28 -31.02 23.86
C TYR A 269 39.59 -31.23 22.38
N PRO A 270 38.90 -30.55 21.45
CA PRO A 270 39.07 -30.81 20.01
C PRO A 270 40.43 -30.46 19.40
N ASP A 271 41.28 -29.72 20.13
CA ASP A 271 42.67 -29.45 19.76
C ASP A 271 43.60 -30.64 20.04
N THR A 272 43.19 -31.53 20.95
CA THR A 272 43.98 -32.68 21.43
C THR A 272 43.36 -34.02 20.99
N HIS A 273 42.03 -34.09 20.93
CA HIS A 273 41.26 -35.33 20.74
C HIS A 273 40.42 -35.30 19.46
N ASN A 274 40.32 -36.46 18.80
CA ASN A 274 39.50 -36.68 17.61
C ASN A 274 38.47 -37.80 17.82
N GLU A 275 37.65 -38.05 16.82
CA GLU A 275 36.58 -39.06 16.86
C GLU A 275 37.09 -40.49 17.05
N ASN A 276 38.32 -40.80 16.62
CA ASN A 276 38.92 -42.11 16.85
C ASN A 276 39.31 -42.31 18.32
N TYR A 277 39.82 -41.26 18.98
CA TYR A 277 40.04 -41.29 20.41
C TYR A 277 38.73 -41.53 21.19
N VAL A 278 37.66 -40.82 20.82
CA VAL A 278 36.33 -41.02 21.42
C VAL A 278 35.82 -42.45 21.22
N LYS A 279 36.04 -43.08 20.05
CA LYS A 279 35.72 -44.50 19.84
C LYS A 279 36.52 -45.41 20.77
N THR A 280 37.82 -45.16 20.95
CA THR A 280 38.67 -45.93 21.87
C THR A 280 38.17 -45.80 23.31
N LEU A 281 37.81 -44.60 23.74
CA LEU A 281 37.23 -44.36 25.07
C LEU A 281 35.93 -45.14 25.27
N LYS A 282 35.00 -45.02 24.32
CA LYS A 282 33.74 -45.77 24.36
C LYS A 282 33.98 -47.28 24.46
N ASN A 283 34.85 -47.82 23.61
CA ASN A 283 35.17 -49.26 23.63
C ASN A 283 35.79 -49.69 24.97
N THR A 284 36.64 -48.83 25.56
CA THR A 284 37.25 -49.06 26.88
C THR A 284 36.19 -49.12 27.98
N VAL A 285 35.21 -48.20 27.96
CA VAL A 285 34.07 -48.22 28.90
C VAL A 285 33.22 -49.47 28.70
N GLU A 286 32.89 -49.83 27.47
CA GLU A 286 32.13 -51.05 27.17
C GLU A 286 32.81 -52.33 27.66
N GLU A 287 34.16 -52.39 27.60
CA GLU A 287 34.94 -53.53 28.07
C GLU A 287 35.09 -53.55 29.59
N LYS A 288 35.37 -52.40 30.22
CA LYS A 288 35.80 -52.31 31.63
C LYS A 288 34.68 -51.95 32.61
N ALA A 289 33.57 -51.39 32.13
CA ALA A 289 32.43 -50.95 32.93
C ALA A 289 31.11 -51.43 32.30
N ALA A 290 30.92 -52.74 32.25
CA ALA A 290 29.75 -53.36 31.62
C ALA A 290 28.43 -52.78 32.15
N GLY A 291 27.53 -52.40 31.24
CA GLY A 291 26.23 -51.82 31.54
C GLY A 291 26.24 -50.32 31.85
N LYS A 292 27.42 -49.69 31.97
CA LYS A 292 27.55 -48.22 32.11
C LYS A 292 27.59 -47.55 30.74
N GLN A 293 27.17 -46.30 30.66
CA GLN A 293 27.10 -45.54 29.41
C GLN A 293 28.20 -44.47 29.38
N MET A 294 28.96 -44.40 28.28
CA MET A 294 29.91 -43.33 28.02
C MET A 294 29.23 -42.16 27.31
N ILE A 295 29.40 -40.95 27.84
CA ILE A 295 29.04 -39.70 27.15
C ILE A 295 30.25 -38.78 27.11
N ILE A 296 30.21 -37.79 26.22
CA ILE A 296 31.09 -36.63 26.35
C ILE A 296 30.41 -35.65 27.32
N SER A 297 30.97 -35.45 28.51
CA SER A 297 30.37 -34.58 29.54
C SER A 297 30.59 -33.09 29.29
N SER A 298 31.60 -32.75 28.50
CA SER A 298 31.85 -31.39 28.04
C SER A 298 32.70 -31.42 26.77
N VAL A 299 32.32 -30.61 25.78
CA VAL A 299 33.11 -30.33 24.58
C VAL A 299 32.78 -28.94 24.05
N LYS A 300 33.81 -28.23 23.58
CA LYS A 300 33.71 -26.90 22.95
C LYS A 300 34.35 -26.96 21.59
N CYS A 301 33.56 -26.76 20.53
CA CYS A 301 34.06 -26.75 19.16
C CYS A 301 34.07 -25.31 18.63
N PRO A 302 35.23 -24.71 18.30
CA PRO A 302 35.26 -23.34 17.79
C PRO A 302 34.54 -23.25 16.44
N TRP A 303 33.69 -22.25 16.28
CA TRP A 303 33.24 -21.79 14.95
C TRP A 303 34.04 -20.59 14.45
N LYS A 304 34.87 -19.99 15.31
CA LYS A 304 35.79 -18.91 14.98
C LYS A 304 37.05 -19.02 15.84
N ASP A 305 38.21 -18.86 15.21
CA ASP A 305 39.52 -18.81 15.87
C ASP A 305 40.38 -17.70 15.25
N SER A 306 41.47 -17.35 15.93
CA SER A 306 42.41 -16.32 15.46
C SER A 306 43.20 -16.75 14.21
N ALA A 307 43.30 -18.05 13.95
CA ALA A 307 44.02 -18.62 12.82
C ALA A 307 43.16 -18.82 11.55
N GLY A 308 41.83 -18.61 11.64
CA GLY A 308 40.88 -18.82 10.55
C GLY A 308 40.68 -20.29 10.16
N LYS A 309 41.05 -21.24 11.02
CA LYS A 309 40.86 -22.68 10.79
C LYS A 309 39.50 -23.17 11.25
N ALA A 310 38.88 -22.44 12.19
CA ALA A 310 37.55 -22.73 12.68
C ALA A 310 36.49 -22.03 11.83
N SER A 311 35.39 -22.74 11.59
CA SER A 311 34.19 -22.27 10.88
C SER A 311 32.96 -22.97 11.45
N ILE A 312 31.77 -22.48 11.09
CA ILE A 312 30.51 -23.18 11.42
C ILE A 312 30.51 -24.59 10.83
N THR A 313 31.09 -24.78 9.63
CA THR A 313 31.22 -26.08 8.97
C THR A 313 32.08 -27.04 9.79
N THR A 314 33.25 -26.61 10.28
CA THR A 314 34.13 -27.46 11.09
C THR A 314 33.51 -27.77 12.45
N GLN A 315 32.85 -26.78 13.08
CA GLN A 315 32.10 -26.99 14.32
C GLN A 315 31.01 -28.06 14.14
N THR A 316 30.21 -27.94 13.09
CA THR A 316 29.12 -28.88 12.75
C THR A 316 29.66 -30.29 12.55
N LYS A 317 30.75 -30.42 11.78
CA LYS A 317 31.40 -31.69 11.50
C LYS A 317 31.89 -32.36 12.78
N SER A 318 32.60 -31.64 13.64
CA SER A 318 33.14 -32.20 14.89
C SER A 318 32.02 -32.72 15.80
N ILE A 319 30.94 -31.95 15.96
CA ILE A 319 29.78 -32.39 16.77
C ILE A 319 29.17 -33.67 16.20
N TYR A 320 28.98 -33.74 14.88
CA TYR A 320 28.45 -34.93 14.21
C TYR A 320 29.36 -36.15 14.42
N ASP A 321 30.67 -35.99 14.22
CA ASP A 321 31.65 -37.08 14.34
C ASP A 321 31.72 -37.60 15.78
N TYR A 322 31.66 -36.71 16.78
CA TYR A 322 31.61 -37.10 18.19
C TYR A 322 30.30 -37.82 18.56
N LEU A 323 29.15 -37.34 18.08
CA LEU A 323 27.89 -38.07 18.24
C LEU A 323 27.98 -39.48 17.61
N GLN A 324 28.56 -39.59 16.41
CA GLN A 324 28.71 -40.87 15.74
C GLN A 324 29.70 -41.80 16.46
N ALA A 325 30.79 -41.25 17.00
CA ALA A 325 31.80 -42.00 17.72
C ALA A 325 31.29 -42.58 19.04
N THR A 326 30.47 -41.80 19.77
CA THR A 326 29.92 -42.21 21.08
C THR A 326 28.78 -43.21 20.98
N ILE A 327 28.11 -43.37 19.84
CA ILE A 327 26.87 -44.16 19.74
C ILE A 327 27.09 -45.50 19.04
N ASN A 328 26.58 -46.57 19.62
CA ASN A 328 26.42 -47.89 18.98
C ASN A 328 25.32 -48.69 19.71
N GLU A 329 25.24 -50.00 19.46
CA GLU A 329 24.24 -50.88 20.08
C GLU A 329 24.44 -51.08 21.60
N LYS A 330 25.67 -50.97 22.12
CA LYS A 330 26.00 -51.17 23.54
C LYS A 330 26.02 -49.87 24.34
N ASN A 331 26.20 -48.75 23.66
CA ASN A 331 26.32 -47.43 24.24
C ASN A 331 25.35 -46.46 23.57
N ALA A 332 24.30 -46.08 24.28
CA ALA A 332 23.33 -45.07 23.86
C ALA A 332 23.99 -43.71 23.60
N GLY A 333 25.12 -43.44 24.27
CA GLY A 333 26.06 -42.38 23.92
C GLY A 333 25.51 -40.96 23.98
N GLY A 334 26.21 -40.08 23.26
CA GLY A 334 25.88 -38.68 23.15
C GLY A 334 26.91 -37.75 23.80
N LEU A 335 26.55 -36.46 23.86
CA LEU A 335 27.40 -35.40 24.39
C LEU A 335 26.60 -34.29 25.05
N ILE A 336 27.24 -33.55 25.94
CA ILE A 336 26.80 -32.24 26.42
C ILE A 336 27.73 -31.20 25.80
N TYR A 337 27.18 -30.35 24.94
CA TYR A 337 27.90 -29.24 24.34
C TYR A 337 28.01 -28.10 25.33
N ASP A 338 29.23 -27.64 25.62
CA ASP A 338 29.49 -26.66 26.68
C ASP A 338 29.33 -25.21 26.15
N ASP A 339 28.98 -24.27 27.04
CA ASP A 339 28.71 -22.85 26.73
C ASP A 339 27.70 -22.60 25.58
N ALA A 340 26.79 -23.55 25.34
CA ALA A 340 25.89 -23.56 24.18
C ALA A 340 25.01 -22.30 24.06
N ASP A 341 24.65 -21.68 25.19
CA ASP A 341 23.76 -20.51 25.25
C ASP A 341 24.50 -19.16 25.31
N PHE A 342 25.83 -19.16 25.38
CA PHE A 342 26.63 -17.96 25.59
C PHE A 342 26.67 -17.11 24.31
N VAL A 343 25.70 -16.21 24.14
CA VAL A 343 25.57 -15.30 23.00
C VAL A 343 26.88 -14.55 22.71
N GLY A 344 27.46 -14.81 21.53
CA GLY A 344 28.69 -14.17 21.04
C GLY A 344 29.99 -14.86 21.44
N ALA A 345 29.97 -15.97 22.17
CA ALA A 345 31.17 -16.77 22.42
C ALA A 345 31.63 -17.50 21.15
N TRP A 346 32.95 -17.74 21.04
CA TRP A 346 33.64 -18.26 19.85
C TRP A 346 33.29 -19.72 19.50
N ASP A 347 32.61 -20.39 20.41
CA ASP A 347 32.16 -21.78 20.41
C ASP A 347 30.64 -21.93 20.61
N SER A 348 29.90 -20.86 20.90
CA SER A 348 28.45 -20.93 21.18
C SER A 348 27.59 -21.35 19.98
N PHE A 349 26.37 -21.81 20.24
CA PHE A 349 25.34 -21.99 19.21
C PHE A 349 24.63 -20.69 18.80
N PHE A 350 24.99 -19.56 19.41
CA PHE A 350 24.41 -18.26 19.08
C PHE A 350 25.50 -17.22 18.86
N ASP A 351 25.40 -16.48 17.75
CA ASP A 351 26.31 -15.41 17.40
C ASP A 351 26.17 -14.18 18.33
N GLU A 352 26.93 -13.12 18.07
CA GLU A 352 26.89 -11.87 18.84
C GLU A 352 25.52 -11.17 18.88
N ASN A 353 24.68 -11.43 17.87
CA ASN A 353 23.33 -10.89 17.71
C ASN A 353 22.25 -11.82 18.29
N GLY A 354 22.65 -12.96 18.85
CA GLY A 354 21.79 -14.01 19.35
C GLY A 354 21.18 -14.91 18.27
N GLN A 355 21.66 -14.83 17.04
CA GLN A 355 21.21 -15.67 15.94
C GLN A 355 21.79 -17.07 16.05
N ALA A 356 20.92 -18.07 15.92
CA ALA A 356 21.32 -19.47 15.95
C ALA A 356 22.30 -19.80 14.81
N MET A 357 23.41 -20.43 15.16
CA MET A 357 24.40 -20.99 14.24
C MET A 357 23.90 -22.30 13.67
N SER A 358 24.09 -22.54 12.36
CA SER A 358 23.57 -23.75 11.69
C SER A 358 24.10 -25.06 12.28
N SER A 359 25.23 -25.02 12.98
CA SER A 359 25.77 -26.15 13.77
C SER A 359 24.79 -26.69 14.81
N LEU A 360 23.92 -25.87 15.38
CA LEU A 360 22.86 -26.33 16.30
C LEU A 360 21.89 -27.33 15.63
N ALA A 361 21.65 -27.20 14.31
CA ALA A 361 20.73 -28.08 13.61
C ALA A 361 21.27 -29.52 13.50
N ILE A 362 22.57 -29.74 13.74
CA ILE A 362 23.18 -31.07 13.57
C ILE A 362 22.54 -32.14 14.44
N PHE A 363 22.00 -31.78 15.61
CA PHE A 363 21.30 -32.70 16.49
C PHE A 363 20.00 -33.22 15.86
N ALA A 364 19.25 -32.37 15.14
CA ALA A 364 18.08 -32.78 14.37
C ALA A 364 18.47 -33.66 13.17
N TYR A 365 19.51 -33.26 12.42
CA TYR A 365 19.99 -34.03 11.26
C TYR A 365 20.53 -35.41 11.67
N ALA A 366 21.26 -35.50 12.78
CA ALA A 366 21.71 -36.78 13.35
C ALA A 366 20.54 -37.72 13.66
N GLN A 367 19.38 -37.18 14.05
CA GLN A 367 18.15 -37.95 14.28
C GLN A 367 17.39 -38.30 12.98
N GLY A 368 17.80 -37.74 11.84
CA GLY A 368 17.14 -37.89 10.54
C GLY A 368 16.05 -36.85 10.26
N ASN A 369 15.97 -35.79 11.07
CA ASN A 369 15.04 -34.68 10.88
C ASN A 369 15.71 -33.58 10.05
N GLN A 370 14.94 -32.94 9.15
CA GLN A 370 15.41 -31.78 8.40
C GLN A 370 14.96 -30.48 9.08
N VAL A 371 15.85 -29.50 9.06
CA VAL A 371 15.64 -28.16 9.62
C VAL A 371 16.08 -27.13 8.58
N ASP A 372 15.26 -26.09 8.40
CA ASP A 372 15.58 -24.95 7.53
C ASP A 372 16.55 -24.00 8.25
N VAL A 373 17.82 -24.07 7.85
CA VAL A 373 18.92 -23.26 8.38
C VAL A 373 19.26 -22.05 7.49
N SER A 374 18.40 -21.70 6.53
CA SER A 374 18.63 -20.53 5.67
C SER A 374 18.59 -19.22 6.47
N SER A 375 19.48 -18.28 6.11
CA SER A 375 19.51 -16.93 6.71
C SER A 375 18.27 -16.12 6.33
N TYR A 376 17.96 -15.08 7.11
CA TYR A 376 16.91 -14.12 6.73
C TYR A 376 17.23 -13.54 5.36
N LYS A 377 16.30 -13.76 4.45
CA LYS A 377 16.26 -13.10 3.16
C LYS A 377 15.06 -12.20 3.19
N ASP A 378 15.26 -10.91 2.95
CA ASP A 378 14.13 -10.00 2.83
C ASP A 378 13.18 -10.59 1.76
N PRO A 379 11.92 -10.92 2.09
CA PRO A 379 11.02 -11.56 1.15
C PRO A 379 10.77 -10.69 -0.08
N TRP A 380 10.92 -9.37 0.04
CA TRP A 380 10.83 -8.44 -1.08
C TRP A 380 12.10 -8.44 -1.94
N GLU A 381 13.25 -8.85 -1.40
CA GLU A 381 14.51 -8.99 -2.16
C GLU A 381 14.49 -10.20 -3.08
N TYR A 382 14.05 -11.35 -2.56
CA TYR A 382 14.16 -12.64 -3.25
C TYR A 382 12.82 -13.24 -3.68
N GLY A 383 11.69 -12.58 -3.40
CA GLY A 383 10.36 -13.07 -3.77
C GLY A 383 9.79 -14.11 -2.81
N GLY A 384 10.13 -14.00 -1.52
CA GLY A 384 9.61 -14.86 -0.46
C GLY A 384 8.20 -14.47 0.01
N ASP A 385 7.74 -15.15 1.05
CA ASP A 385 6.47 -14.82 1.71
C ASP A 385 6.59 -13.50 2.49
N THR A 386 5.82 -12.49 2.09
CA THR A 386 5.83 -11.15 2.70
C THR A 386 4.95 -11.08 3.95
N GLY A 387 4.16 -12.11 4.24
CA GLY A 387 3.15 -12.13 5.30
C GLY A 387 1.89 -11.31 5.00
N LEU A 388 1.81 -10.61 3.85
CA LEU A 388 0.65 -9.77 3.50
C LEU A 388 -0.65 -10.56 3.40
N LYS A 389 -0.62 -11.76 2.81
CA LYS A 389 -1.79 -12.63 2.63
C LYS A 389 -2.44 -13.06 3.96
N ASP A 390 -1.65 -13.12 5.03
CA ASP A 390 -2.07 -13.56 6.36
C ASP A 390 -2.58 -12.41 7.25
N GLN A 391 -2.42 -11.15 6.81
CA GLN A 391 -2.90 -10.00 7.57
C GLN A 391 -4.43 -9.96 7.58
N LYS A 392 -5.00 -10.17 8.77
CA LYS A 392 -6.44 -10.12 8.99
C LYS A 392 -6.98 -8.71 8.80
N VAL A 393 -8.19 -8.61 8.26
CA VAL A 393 -8.90 -7.35 8.09
C VAL A 393 -10.29 -7.39 8.73
N THR A 394 -10.79 -6.23 9.12
CA THR A 394 -12.17 -6.00 9.53
C THR A 394 -12.93 -5.30 8.41
N ILE A 395 -13.92 -5.98 7.84
CA ILE A 395 -14.76 -5.45 6.75
C ILE A 395 -16.12 -5.04 7.31
N LYS A 396 -16.48 -3.76 7.12
CA LYS A 396 -17.80 -3.24 7.48
C LYS A 396 -18.74 -3.31 6.28
N LYS A 397 -20.02 -3.57 6.56
CA LYS A 397 -21.09 -3.48 5.56
C LYS A 397 -21.25 -2.02 5.11
N VAL A 398 -21.18 -1.78 3.80
CA VAL A 398 -21.37 -0.46 3.19
C VAL A 398 -22.87 -0.22 3.03
N LYS A 399 -23.41 0.83 3.66
CA LYS A 399 -24.86 1.07 3.77
C LYS A 399 -25.59 1.16 2.43
N GLY A 400 -24.91 1.68 1.42
CA GLY A 400 -25.46 1.88 0.07
C GLY A 400 -25.30 0.68 -0.87
N MET A 401 -24.46 -0.31 -0.52
CA MET A 401 -24.02 -1.36 -1.44
C MET A 401 -25.04 -2.50 -1.55
N SER A 402 -25.55 -2.66 -2.76
CA SER A 402 -26.43 -3.74 -3.19
C SER A 402 -25.69 -4.78 -4.02
N GLU A 403 -26.26 -5.97 -4.15
CA GLU A 403 -25.78 -7.00 -5.08
C GLU A 403 -25.59 -6.47 -6.51
N SER A 404 -26.40 -5.48 -6.93
CA SER A 404 -26.37 -4.85 -8.26
C SER A 404 -25.39 -3.67 -8.39
N SER A 405 -24.76 -3.23 -7.29
CA SER A 405 -23.75 -2.16 -7.36
C SER A 405 -22.52 -2.65 -8.15
N ILE A 406 -21.93 -1.76 -8.95
CA ILE A 406 -20.70 -2.08 -9.68
C ILE A 406 -19.58 -2.30 -8.67
N ARG A 407 -19.03 -3.51 -8.67
CA ARG A 407 -17.88 -3.96 -7.90
C ARG A 407 -16.83 -4.40 -8.90
N GLY A 408 -16.19 -3.41 -9.51
CA GLY A 408 -15.36 -3.61 -10.69
C GLY A 408 -13.87 -3.67 -10.37
N MET A 409 -13.13 -4.29 -11.28
CA MET A 409 -11.66 -4.26 -11.31
C MET A 409 -11.17 -4.12 -12.75
N ASP A 410 -10.16 -3.29 -12.96
CA ASP A 410 -9.33 -3.30 -14.18
C ASP A 410 -8.24 -4.36 -14.00
N ILE A 411 -8.15 -5.29 -14.94
CA ILE A 411 -7.11 -6.33 -14.95
C ILE A 411 -6.45 -6.41 -16.33
N SER A 412 -6.32 -5.30 -17.04
CA SER A 412 -5.91 -5.39 -18.45
C SER A 412 -4.45 -5.84 -18.63
N SER A 413 -3.62 -5.86 -17.58
CA SER A 413 -2.30 -6.52 -17.60
C SER A 413 -2.38 -8.06 -17.59
N TYR A 414 -3.52 -8.64 -17.18
CA TYR A 414 -3.69 -10.07 -16.87
C TYR A 414 -3.20 -11.01 -17.98
N LEU A 415 -3.59 -10.77 -19.23
CA LEU A 415 -3.27 -11.70 -20.31
C LEU A 415 -1.76 -11.75 -20.59
N ALA A 416 -1.08 -10.60 -20.52
CA ALA A 416 0.37 -10.55 -20.65
C ALA A 416 1.06 -11.31 -19.52
N LEU A 417 0.61 -11.11 -18.27
CA LEU A 417 1.12 -11.82 -17.09
C LEU A 417 0.92 -13.33 -17.21
N LYS A 418 -0.29 -13.77 -17.60
CA LYS A 418 -0.64 -15.17 -17.84
C LYS A 418 0.25 -15.80 -18.91
N LYS A 419 0.47 -15.11 -20.04
CA LYS A 419 1.36 -15.57 -21.12
C LYS A 419 2.82 -15.68 -20.67
N ALA A 420 3.23 -14.84 -19.72
CA ALA A 420 4.55 -14.89 -19.09
C ALA A 420 4.67 -15.92 -17.95
N GLY A 421 3.62 -16.68 -17.66
CA GLY A 421 3.63 -17.75 -16.66
C GLY A 421 3.24 -17.34 -15.24
N VAL A 422 2.71 -16.12 -15.04
CA VAL A 422 2.19 -15.69 -13.73
C VAL A 422 0.96 -16.49 -13.35
N LYS A 423 0.91 -16.89 -12.08
CA LYS A 423 -0.14 -17.71 -11.49
C LYS A 423 -0.83 -16.97 -10.36
N TYR A 424 -2.08 -17.36 -10.11
CA TYR A 424 -2.88 -16.87 -9.00
C TYR A 424 -3.47 -18.05 -8.24
N TYR A 425 -3.78 -17.84 -6.96
CA TYR A 425 -4.23 -18.88 -6.05
C TYR A 425 -5.55 -18.50 -5.38
N ASP A 426 -6.23 -19.47 -4.78
CA ASP A 426 -7.31 -19.24 -3.81
C ASP A 426 -6.75 -19.04 -2.39
N TYR A 427 -7.62 -18.91 -1.39
CA TYR A 427 -7.21 -18.73 0.01
C TYR A 427 -6.66 -20.02 0.65
N GLU A 428 -6.95 -21.17 0.05
CA GLU A 428 -6.47 -22.49 0.43
C GLU A 428 -5.10 -22.81 -0.21
N GLY A 429 -4.64 -21.97 -1.14
CA GLY A 429 -3.36 -22.07 -1.81
C GLY A 429 -3.37 -22.89 -3.10
N ASN A 430 -4.55 -23.21 -3.65
CA ASN A 430 -4.67 -23.92 -4.92
C ASN A 430 -4.57 -22.95 -6.10
N GLU A 431 -3.80 -23.32 -7.13
CA GLU A 431 -3.73 -22.55 -8.38
C GLU A 431 -5.13 -22.44 -9.00
N THR A 432 -5.60 -21.21 -9.21
CA THR A 432 -6.98 -20.91 -9.60
C THR A 432 -6.99 -19.80 -10.66
N PRO A 433 -7.83 -19.90 -11.71
CA PRO A 433 -7.97 -18.82 -12.69
C PRO A 433 -8.31 -17.48 -12.02
N LEU A 434 -7.56 -16.40 -12.33
CA LEU A 434 -7.74 -15.08 -11.72
C LEU A 434 -9.21 -14.64 -11.69
N LEU A 435 -9.89 -14.72 -12.84
CA LEU A 435 -11.29 -14.30 -12.95
C LEU A 435 -12.23 -15.10 -12.05
N LYS A 436 -11.94 -16.37 -11.78
CA LYS A 436 -12.68 -17.16 -10.79
C LYS A 436 -12.44 -16.62 -9.38
N VAL A 437 -11.19 -16.36 -9.01
CA VAL A 437 -10.86 -15.78 -7.69
C VAL A 437 -11.58 -14.45 -7.48
N LEU A 438 -11.59 -13.58 -8.50
CA LEU A 438 -12.28 -12.29 -8.46
C LEU A 438 -13.81 -12.47 -8.32
N HIS A 439 -14.41 -13.35 -9.13
CA HIS A 439 -15.84 -13.65 -9.06
C HIS A 439 -16.26 -14.18 -7.69
N ASP A 440 -15.52 -15.16 -7.14
CA ASP A 440 -15.84 -15.81 -5.86
C ASP A 440 -15.74 -14.83 -4.67
N ASN A 441 -14.97 -13.76 -4.85
CA ASN A 441 -14.84 -12.63 -3.94
C ASN A 441 -15.77 -11.45 -4.25
N GLY A 442 -16.72 -11.60 -5.18
CA GLY A 442 -17.82 -10.66 -5.39
C GLY A 442 -17.57 -9.55 -6.41
N ILE A 443 -16.45 -9.59 -7.15
CA ILE A 443 -16.26 -8.75 -8.34
C ILE A 443 -17.30 -9.16 -9.39
N ASN A 444 -17.98 -8.17 -9.99
CA ASN A 444 -19.05 -8.41 -10.97
C ASN A 444 -18.84 -7.65 -12.29
N TYR A 445 -17.70 -6.96 -12.42
CA TYR A 445 -17.38 -6.13 -13.57
C TYR A 445 -15.89 -6.10 -13.84
N ILE A 446 -15.49 -6.28 -15.10
CA ILE A 446 -14.10 -6.17 -15.53
C ILE A 446 -13.95 -4.97 -16.45
N ARG A 447 -13.05 -4.04 -16.10
CA ARG A 447 -12.63 -2.95 -16.99
C ARG A 447 -11.45 -3.41 -17.82
N ILE A 448 -11.48 -3.09 -19.11
CA ILE A 448 -10.46 -3.47 -20.09
C ILE A 448 -10.09 -2.21 -20.88
N ARG A 449 -8.85 -1.74 -20.75
CA ARG A 449 -8.31 -0.68 -21.60
C ARG A 449 -8.04 -1.23 -23.01
N ILE A 450 -8.29 -0.41 -24.02
CA ILE A 450 -8.15 -0.75 -25.43
C ILE A 450 -7.34 0.32 -26.14
N TRP A 451 -6.19 -0.08 -26.66
CA TRP A 451 -5.33 0.69 -27.55
C TRP A 451 -5.57 0.30 -29.01
N ASN A 452 -5.27 1.25 -29.89
CA ASN A 452 -5.43 1.11 -31.32
C ASN A 452 -4.41 0.13 -31.92
N ASP A 453 -3.13 0.38 -31.67
CA ASP A 453 -2.02 -0.44 -32.15
C ASP A 453 -0.80 -0.30 -31.22
N PRO A 454 -0.74 -1.06 -30.10
CA PRO A 454 0.29 -0.91 -29.06
C PRO A 454 1.61 -1.61 -29.40
N PHE A 455 2.04 -1.53 -30.66
CA PHE A 455 3.26 -2.14 -31.19
C PHE A 455 4.04 -1.14 -32.04
N ASN A 456 5.36 -1.31 -32.13
CA ASN A 456 6.19 -0.59 -33.08
C ASN A 456 6.19 -1.28 -34.46
N ALA A 457 6.95 -0.73 -35.41
CA ALA A 457 7.02 -1.27 -36.77
C ALA A 457 7.63 -2.69 -36.85
N ASP A 458 8.44 -3.06 -35.86
CA ASP A 458 9.08 -4.38 -35.75
C ASP A 458 8.18 -5.40 -35.02
N GLY A 459 6.97 -4.99 -34.61
CA GLY A 459 6.02 -5.84 -33.88
C GLY A 459 6.32 -5.96 -32.38
N GLU A 460 7.26 -5.17 -31.84
CA GLU A 460 7.55 -5.16 -30.41
C GLU A 460 6.44 -4.40 -29.66
N THR A 461 5.91 -5.00 -28.60
CA THR A 461 4.88 -4.40 -27.75
C THR A 461 5.38 -3.11 -27.12
N TYR A 462 4.48 -2.17 -26.81
CA TYR A 462 4.75 -0.98 -26.02
C TYR A 462 4.77 -1.23 -24.51
N GLY A 463 4.41 -2.44 -24.07
CA GLY A 463 4.22 -2.76 -22.66
C GLY A 463 2.79 -2.52 -22.20
N GLY A 464 2.60 -2.35 -20.89
CA GLY A 464 1.32 -2.06 -20.25
C GLY A 464 0.21 -3.07 -20.56
N GLY A 465 0.58 -4.32 -20.79
CA GLY A 465 -0.26 -5.46 -21.13
C GLY A 465 -0.48 -5.69 -22.64
N GLY A 466 0.06 -4.86 -23.54
CA GLY A 466 -0.14 -5.02 -24.98
C GLY A 466 -1.64 -5.01 -25.36
N ASN A 467 -2.38 -4.09 -24.74
CA ASN A 467 -3.84 -4.08 -24.68
C ASN A 467 -4.52 -3.63 -25.99
N ASP A 468 -4.35 -4.39 -27.05
CA ASP A 468 -5.13 -4.22 -28.27
C ASP A 468 -6.54 -4.85 -28.16
N VAL A 469 -7.31 -4.77 -29.24
CA VAL A 469 -8.67 -5.34 -29.31
C VAL A 469 -8.67 -6.85 -29.12
N SER A 470 -7.66 -7.57 -29.62
CA SER A 470 -7.60 -9.04 -29.55
C SER A 470 -7.32 -9.51 -28.11
N THR A 471 -6.35 -8.88 -27.45
CA THR A 471 -6.04 -9.09 -26.03
C THR A 471 -7.28 -8.84 -25.16
N GLY A 472 -7.98 -7.72 -25.40
CA GLY A 472 -9.20 -7.42 -24.66
C GLY A 472 -10.32 -8.43 -24.88
N VAL A 473 -10.50 -8.93 -26.12
CA VAL A 473 -11.49 -9.96 -26.45
C VAL A 473 -11.23 -11.27 -25.69
N GLU A 474 -9.98 -11.69 -25.56
CA GLU A 474 -9.61 -12.88 -24.77
C GLU A 474 -9.98 -12.71 -23.29
N ILE A 475 -9.66 -11.55 -22.69
CA ILE A 475 -10.04 -11.25 -21.29
C ILE A 475 -11.56 -11.28 -21.13
N ALA A 476 -12.30 -10.65 -22.05
CA ALA A 476 -13.76 -10.60 -21.99
C ALA A 476 -14.42 -11.96 -22.17
N LYS A 477 -13.83 -12.85 -22.98
CA LYS A 477 -14.29 -14.23 -23.16
C LYS A 477 -14.15 -15.03 -21.87
N GLU A 478 -13.05 -14.88 -21.13
CA GLU A 478 -12.90 -15.51 -19.82
C GLU A 478 -13.86 -14.90 -18.79
N ALA A 479 -14.06 -13.58 -18.79
CA ALA A 479 -14.98 -12.92 -17.86
C ALA A 479 -16.43 -13.39 -18.05
N ALA A 480 -16.84 -13.65 -19.29
CA ALA A 480 -18.17 -14.16 -19.62
C ALA A 480 -18.47 -15.55 -19.01
N GLN A 481 -17.45 -16.37 -18.74
CA GLN A 481 -17.62 -17.68 -18.08
C GLN A 481 -18.15 -17.57 -16.64
N TYR A 482 -18.00 -16.39 -16.03
CA TYR A 482 -18.40 -16.10 -14.66
C TYR A 482 -19.50 -15.03 -14.59
N ASP A 483 -20.24 -14.81 -15.68
CA ASP A 483 -21.30 -13.79 -15.81
C ASP A 483 -20.86 -12.36 -15.38
N MET A 484 -19.56 -12.07 -15.51
CA MET A 484 -19.04 -10.74 -15.23
C MET A 484 -19.28 -9.82 -16.43
N LYS A 485 -19.79 -8.62 -16.16
CA LYS A 485 -19.94 -7.58 -17.19
C LYS A 485 -18.59 -6.99 -17.53
N VAL A 486 -18.44 -6.45 -18.75
CA VAL A 486 -17.23 -5.74 -19.16
C VAL A 486 -17.47 -4.26 -19.43
N LEU A 487 -16.50 -3.43 -19.02
CA LEU A 487 -16.37 -2.02 -19.37
C LEU A 487 -15.24 -1.92 -20.40
N LEU A 488 -15.59 -1.58 -21.63
CA LEU A 488 -14.61 -1.37 -22.70
C LEU A 488 -14.12 0.07 -22.65
N ASP A 489 -12.84 0.29 -22.33
CA ASP A 489 -12.23 1.61 -22.24
C ASP A 489 -11.38 1.91 -23.47
N PHE A 490 -11.95 2.67 -24.41
CA PHE A 490 -11.24 3.12 -25.59
C PHE A 490 -10.40 4.34 -25.26
N HIS A 491 -9.07 4.16 -25.25
CA HIS A 491 -8.13 5.25 -25.05
C HIS A 491 -8.03 6.18 -26.27
N TYR A 492 -8.31 5.66 -27.47
CA TYR A 492 -8.07 6.35 -28.75
C TYR A 492 -6.62 6.84 -28.89
N SER A 493 -5.69 5.94 -28.57
CA SER A 493 -4.24 6.12 -28.59
C SER A 493 -3.62 4.72 -28.77
N ASP A 494 -2.39 4.66 -29.27
CA ASP A 494 -1.66 3.39 -29.37
C ASP A 494 -1.04 2.99 -28.01
N PHE A 495 -0.99 3.92 -27.06
CA PHE A 495 -0.46 3.65 -25.72
C PHE A 495 -1.19 4.48 -24.66
N TRP A 496 -0.66 4.53 -23.44
CA TRP A 496 -1.23 5.28 -22.32
C TRP A 496 -1.81 6.64 -22.72
N ALA A 497 -3.11 6.80 -22.44
CA ALA A 497 -3.82 8.07 -22.55
C ALA A 497 -4.05 8.54 -21.11
N GLU A 498 -3.22 9.47 -20.67
CA GLU A 498 -3.15 9.97 -19.28
C GLU A 498 -3.37 11.49 -19.25
N PRO A 499 -3.48 12.15 -18.08
CA PRO A 499 -3.86 13.56 -18.01
C PRO A 499 -2.86 14.50 -18.67
N ALA A 500 -1.62 14.05 -18.86
CA ALA A 500 -0.55 14.81 -19.50
C ALA A 500 -0.32 14.43 -20.97
N VAL A 501 -0.86 13.30 -21.44
CA VAL A 501 -0.53 12.71 -22.75
C VAL A 501 -1.79 12.14 -23.39
N GLN A 502 -2.19 12.69 -24.54
CA GLN A 502 -3.38 12.28 -25.31
C GLN A 502 -2.99 12.20 -26.80
N LEU A 503 -2.08 11.29 -27.12
CA LEU A 503 -1.50 11.17 -28.46
C LEU A 503 -2.51 10.61 -29.48
N VAL A 504 -2.28 10.91 -30.74
CA VAL A 504 -3.05 10.36 -31.86
C VAL A 504 -2.45 8.99 -32.22
N PRO A 505 -3.28 7.95 -32.47
CA PRO A 505 -2.82 6.68 -33.03
C PRO A 505 -1.96 6.88 -34.28
N LYS A 506 -0.93 6.04 -34.47
CA LYS A 506 0.00 6.13 -35.61
C LYS A 506 -0.74 6.18 -36.94
N ALA A 507 -1.73 5.31 -37.12
CA ALA A 507 -2.53 5.20 -38.34
C ALA A 507 -3.33 6.47 -38.68
N TRP A 508 -3.67 7.29 -37.68
CA TRP A 508 -4.54 8.46 -37.82
C TRP A 508 -3.77 9.78 -37.87
N LYS A 509 -2.43 9.76 -37.78
CA LYS A 509 -1.58 10.97 -37.83
C LYS A 509 -1.77 11.77 -39.13
N LYS A 510 -2.05 11.11 -40.25
CA LYS A 510 -2.31 11.75 -41.54
C LYS A 510 -3.62 12.56 -41.57
N ASP A 511 -4.54 12.26 -40.64
CA ASP A 511 -5.91 12.79 -40.63
C ASP A 511 -6.11 13.91 -39.59
N VAL A 512 -5.06 14.33 -38.87
CA VAL A 512 -5.13 15.34 -37.79
C VAL A 512 -5.68 16.70 -38.21
N ASN A 513 -5.59 17.03 -39.51
CA ASN A 513 -6.13 18.26 -40.09
C ASN A 513 -7.46 18.05 -40.83
N ASN A 514 -8.03 16.85 -40.78
CA ASN A 514 -9.30 16.48 -41.42
C ASN A 514 -10.27 15.92 -40.37
N THR A 515 -11.11 16.81 -39.83
CA THR A 515 -12.11 16.48 -38.82
C THR A 515 -13.03 15.32 -39.20
N GLU A 516 -13.51 15.30 -40.44
CA GLU A 516 -14.50 14.32 -40.90
C GLU A 516 -13.88 12.93 -40.99
N LYS A 517 -12.65 12.85 -41.49
CA LYS A 517 -11.91 11.60 -41.56
C LYS A 517 -11.57 11.08 -40.15
N MET A 518 -11.05 11.92 -39.26
CA MET A 518 -10.82 11.54 -37.87
C MET A 518 -12.09 11.06 -37.16
N CYS A 519 -13.25 11.67 -37.44
CA CYS A 519 -14.53 11.16 -36.93
C CYS A 519 -14.88 9.78 -37.48
N SER A 520 -14.61 9.52 -38.78
CA SER A 520 -14.80 8.18 -39.36
C SER A 520 -13.89 7.17 -38.67
N ASP A 521 -12.60 7.47 -38.51
CA ASP A 521 -11.63 6.56 -37.91
C ASP A 521 -12.01 6.17 -36.48
N VAL A 522 -12.45 7.14 -35.68
CA VAL A 522 -12.97 6.89 -34.34
C VAL A 522 -14.22 6.01 -34.38
N TYR A 523 -15.20 6.35 -35.24
CA TYR A 523 -16.44 5.56 -35.35
C TYR A 523 -16.17 4.11 -35.79
N ASP A 524 -15.36 3.93 -36.84
CA ASP A 524 -15.06 2.64 -37.44
C ASP A 524 -14.31 1.74 -36.45
N PHE A 525 -13.28 2.28 -35.77
CA PHE A 525 -12.54 1.53 -34.76
C PHE A 525 -13.43 1.11 -33.58
N THR A 526 -14.26 2.01 -33.04
CA THR A 526 -15.18 1.67 -31.94
C THR A 526 -16.19 0.62 -32.38
N LYS A 527 -16.77 0.76 -33.58
CA LYS A 527 -17.73 -0.19 -34.16
C LYS A 527 -17.12 -1.58 -34.30
N GLU A 528 -15.98 -1.68 -35.00
CA GLU A 528 -15.33 -2.95 -35.30
C GLU A 528 -14.88 -3.66 -34.03
N SER A 529 -14.35 -2.90 -33.06
CA SER A 529 -13.97 -3.44 -31.76
C SER A 529 -15.19 -4.01 -31.04
N ILE A 530 -16.25 -3.23 -30.87
CA ILE A 530 -17.48 -3.70 -30.20
C ILE A 530 -18.03 -4.96 -30.88
N GLN A 531 -18.00 -5.04 -32.21
CA GLN A 531 -18.44 -6.22 -32.92
C GLN A 531 -17.61 -7.45 -32.54
N LYS A 532 -16.27 -7.35 -32.52
CA LYS A 532 -15.39 -8.46 -32.09
C LYS A 532 -15.66 -8.93 -30.67
N PHE A 533 -15.89 -8.01 -29.72
CA PHE A 533 -16.25 -8.37 -28.35
C PHE A 533 -17.61 -9.08 -28.27
N LYS A 534 -18.61 -8.62 -29.03
CA LYS A 534 -19.92 -9.27 -29.10
C LYS A 534 -19.85 -10.66 -29.72
N ASP A 535 -19.08 -10.82 -30.79
CA ASP A 535 -18.90 -12.11 -31.48
C ASP A 535 -18.22 -13.15 -30.56
N ALA A 536 -17.38 -12.69 -29.62
CA ALA A 536 -16.78 -13.51 -28.59
C ALA A 536 -17.69 -13.80 -27.36
N GLY A 537 -18.93 -13.29 -27.36
CA GLY A 537 -19.89 -13.50 -26.28
C GLY A 537 -19.72 -12.59 -25.05
N ALA A 538 -18.99 -11.47 -25.17
CA ALA A 538 -18.76 -10.57 -24.05
C ALA A 538 -20.06 -9.89 -23.56
N ASN A 539 -20.27 -9.87 -22.23
CA ASN A 539 -21.37 -9.14 -21.60
C ASN A 539 -21.03 -7.65 -21.45
N ILE A 540 -21.06 -6.91 -22.57
CA ILE A 540 -20.71 -5.47 -22.60
C ILE A 540 -21.79 -4.66 -21.88
N GLY A 541 -21.50 -4.24 -20.64
CA GLY A 541 -22.42 -3.41 -19.87
C GLY A 541 -22.14 -1.91 -19.97
N MET A 542 -20.91 -1.51 -20.30
CA MET A 542 -20.50 -0.11 -20.40
C MET A 542 -19.38 0.06 -21.42
N VAL A 543 -19.37 1.20 -22.11
CA VAL A 543 -18.28 1.62 -23.00
C VAL A 543 -17.84 3.02 -22.62
N GLN A 544 -16.55 3.15 -22.30
CA GLN A 544 -15.89 4.42 -22.03
C GLN A 544 -15.26 4.96 -23.32
N VAL A 545 -15.65 6.19 -23.67
CA VAL A 545 -15.22 6.89 -24.89
C VAL A 545 -14.15 7.92 -24.50
N GLY A 546 -12.90 7.48 -24.47
CA GLY A 546 -11.74 8.25 -24.05
C GLY A 546 -11.40 8.06 -22.57
N ASN A 547 -10.10 7.95 -22.27
CA ASN A 547 -9.57 7.83 -20.91
C ASN A 547 -9.01 9.17 -20.39
N GLU A 548 -9.43 9.57 -19.20
CA GLU A 548 -8.97 10.77 -18.48
C GLU A 548 -8.86 12.04 -19.35
N ILE A 549 -9.88 12.29 -20.18
CA ILE A 549 -9.90 13.33 -21.22
C ILE A 549 -9.97 14.77 -20.69
N THR A 550 -9.68 14.98 -19.41
CA THR A 550 -9.73 16.29 -18.74
C THR A 550 -8.90 17.33 -19.47
N ASN A 551 -7.72 16.96 -19.96
CA ASN A 551 -6.81 17.90 -20.60
C ASN A 551 -6.86 17.86 -22.12
N GLY A 552 -7.71 17.04 -22.72
CA GLY A 552 -7.88 16.93 -24.16
C GLY A 552 -8.12 15.49 -24.62
N LEU A 553 -8.10 15.30 -25.94
CA LEU A 553 -8.26 14.00 -26.60
C LEU A 553 -7.66 14.11 -28.02
N LEU A 554 -7.06 13.02 -28.51
CA LEU A 554 -6.63 12.87 -29.92
C LEU A 554 -5.80 14.05 -30.44
N GLY A 555 -4.67 14.34 -29.77
CA GLY A 555 -3.73 15.39 -30.17
C GLY A 555 -4.17 16.82 -29.86
N ILE A 556 -5.43 17.03 -29.47
CA ILE A 556 -5.96 18.33 -29.03
C ILE A 556 -5.95 18.35 -27.50
N TYR A 557 -4.78 18.54 -26.90
CA TYR A 557 -4.62 18.56 -25.43
C TYR A 557 -3.67 19.66 -24.94
N SER A 558 -3.77 19.98 -23.65
CA SER A 558 -3.00 21.06 -23.02
C SER A 558 -1.53 20.66 -22.83
N ASN A 559 -0.62 21.61 -23.06
CA ASN A 559 0.80 21.43 -22.75
C ASN A 559 1.13 22.00 -21.35
N ARG A 560 1.37 21.11 -20.39
CA ARG A 560 1.70 21.51 -19.01
C ARG A 560 3.04 22.23 -18.89
N ASP A 561 4.03 21.89 -19.73
CA ASP A 561 5.35 22.56 -19.73
C ASP A 561 5.24 24.04 -20.13
N LYS A 562 4.19 24.39 -20.88
CA LYS A 562 3.83 25.78 -21.21
C LYS A 562 2.94 26.45 -20.16
N GLY A 563 2.69 25.80 -19.03
CA GLY A 563 1.78 26.27 -17.98
C GLY A 563 0.31 26.23 -18.38
N GLU A 564 -0.06 25.47 -19.42
CA GLU A 564 -1.45 25.33 -19.84
C GLU A 564 -2.22 24.39 -18.91
N SER A 565 -3.55 24.51 -18.94
CA SER A 565 -4.49 23.63 -18.23
C SER A 565 -5.66 23.28 -19.13
N PHE A 566 -6.51 22.35 -18.70
CA PHE A 566 -7.77 21.97 -19.36
C PHE A 566 -8.55 23.14 -20.00
N ASN A 567 -8.51 24.34 -19.40
CA ASN A 567 -9.25 25.50 -19.88
C ASN A 567 -8.79 26.01 -21.25
N VAL A 568 -7.56 25.71 -21.72
CA VAL A 568 -7.13 26.06 -23.09
C VAL A 568 -7.84 25.24 -24.16
N ILE A 569 -8.42 24.10 -23.80
CA ILE A 569 -9.24 23.25 -24.68
C ILE A 569 -10.72 23.55 -24.44
N TRP A 570 -11.17 23.39 -23.19
CA TRP A 570 -12.59 23.45 -22.85
C TRP A 570 -13.14 24.87 -22.73
N GLY A 571 -12.28 25.86 -22.47
CA GLY A 571 -12.62 27.28 -22.51
C GLY A 571 -12.58 27.86 -23.93
N ASP A 572 -11.88 27.21 -24.87
CA ASP A 572 -11.89 27.58 -26.28
C ASP A 572 -13.05 26.87 -27.00
N LYS A 573 -13.97 27.66 -27.56
CA LYS A 573 -15.16 27.10 -28.22
C LYS A 573 -14.80 26.22 -29.43
N LYS A 574 -13.79 26.60 -30.23
CA LYS A 574 -13.43 25.85 -31.43
C LYS A 574 -12.82 24.51 -31.05
N LYS A 575 -11.81 24.51 -30.17
CA LYS A 575 -11.14 23.28 -29.72
C LYS A 575 -12.12 22.33 -29.01
N SER A 576 -12.92 22.83 -28.09
CA SER A 576 -13.94 22.00 -27.41
C SER A 576 -15.00 21.44 -28.37
N THR A 577 -15.44 22.21 -29.38
CA THR A 577 -16.39 21.69 -30.38
C THR A 577 -15.77 20.56 -31.19
N GLU A 578 -14.48 20.68 -31.49
CA GLU A 578 -13.74 19.69 -32.27
C GLU A 578 -13.58 18.36 -31.51
N VAL A 579 -13.08 18.40 -30.28
CA VAL A 579 -13.00 17.23 -29.40
C VAL A 579 -14.38 16.58 -29.22
N ASN A 580 -15.45 17.39 -29.08
CA ASN A 580 -16.80 16.87 -28.94
C ASN A 580 -17.32 16.17 -30.20
N LYS A 581 -16.81 16.46 -31.40
CA LYS A 581 -17.16 15.69 -32.61
C LYS A 581 -16.58 14.28 -32.55
N TYR A 582 -15.31 14.14 -32.12
CA TYR A 582 -14.66 12.84 -31.98
C TYR A 582 -15.38 11.98 -30.93
N LEU A 583 -15.70 12.56 -29.77
CA LEU A 583 -16.51 11.88 -28.75
C LEU A 583 -17.85 11.40 -29.33
N LYS A 584 -18.55 12.26 -30.07
CA LYS A 584 -19.84 11.89 -30.68
C LYS A 584 -19.72 10.77 -31.72
N ALA A 585 -18.60 10.70 -32.44
CA ALA A 585 -18.37 9.61 -33.40
C ALA A 585 -18.25 8.26 -32.70
N GLY A 586 -17.42 8.16 -31.64
CA GLY A 586 -17.30 6.94 -30.84
C GLY A 586 -18.64 6.57 -30.18
N ILE A 587 -19.33 7.56 -29.59
CA ILE A 587 -20.65 7.36 -28.98
C ILE A 587 -21.68 6.85 -29.99
N LYS A 588 -21.68 7.39 -31.22
CA LYS A 588 -22.58 6.94 -32.29
C LYS A 588 -22.37 5.44 -32.56
N ALA A 589 -21.13 4.97 -32.63
CA ALA A 589 -20.83 3.55 -32.79
C ALA A 589 -21.38 2.71 -31.63
N VAL A 590 -21.19 3.16 -30.37
CA VAL A 590 -21.75 2.48 -29.20
C VAL A 590 -23.27 2.36 -29.29
N ARG A 591 -23.96 3.46 -29.60
CA ARG A 591 -25.42 3.50 -29.69
C ARG A 591 -25.98 2.60 -30.80
N GLU A 592 -25.26 2.45 -31.91
CA GLU A 592 -25.69 1.62 -33.04
C GLU A 592 -25.41 0.13 -32.83
N TYR A 593 -24.28 -0.24 -32.22
CA TYR A 593 -23.82 -1.64 -32.17
C TYR A 593 -24.01 -2.31 -30.81
N THR A 594 -24.16 -1.54 -29.72
CA THR A 594 -24.44 -2.05 -28.37
C THR A 594 -25.36 -1.07 -27.60
N PRO A 595 -26.60 -0.83 -28.08
CA PRO A 595 -27.51 0.18 -27.52
C PRO A 595 -27.89 -0.04 -26.05
N GLN A 596 -27.73 -1.26 -25.53
CA GLN A 596 -27.96 -1.63 -24.14
C GLN A 596 -26.83 -1.22 -23.20
N ALA A 597 -25.61 -1.01 -23.72
CA ALA A 597 -24.47 -0.62 -22.90
C ALA A 597 -24.57 0.86 -22.52
N LEU A 598 -24.12 1.17 -21.30
CA LEU A 598 -23.99 2.55 -20.86
C LEU A 598 -22.81 3.23 -21.56
N VAL A 599 -23.01 4.45 -22.04
CA VAL A 599 -21.93 5.29 -22.59
C VAL A 599 -21.33 6.13 -21.48
N ALA A 600 -20.01 6.06 -21.32
CA ALA A 600 -19.29 6.79 -20.29
C ALA A 600 -18.22 7.74 -20.85
N LEU A 601 -17.99 8.84 -20.13
CA LEU A 601 -16.88 9.78 -20.36
C LEU A 601 -16.09 9.94 -19.06
N HIS A 602 -14.76 9.87 -19.14
CA HIS A 602 -13.89 9.79 -17.97
C HIS A 602 -13.06 11.06 -17.73
N LEU A 603 -13.09 11.61 -16.51
CA LEU A 603 -12.27 12.76 -16.10
C LEU A 603 -11.42 12.45 -14.85
N GLU A 604 -10.17 12.86 -14.82
CA GLU A 604 -9.31 12.74 -13.63
C GLU A 604 -9.60 13.81 -12.54
N THR A 605 -9.15 13.57 -11.30
CA THR A 605 -9.18 14.43 -10.08
C THR A 605 -10.48 15.22 -9.89
N PRO A 606 -11.33 14.84 -8.92
CA PRO A 606 -12.60 15.50 -8.63
C PRO A 606 -12.47 17.01 -8.41
N ASN A 607 -13.05 17.80 -9.31
CA ASN A 607 -13.14 19.25 -9.15
C ASN A 607 -14.39 19.81 -9.84
N VAL A 608 -15.31 20.39 -9.05
CA VAL A 608 -16.61 20.88 -9.54
C VAL A 608 -16.45 21.94 -10.63
N TRP A 609 -15.53 22.89 -10.51
CA TRP A 609 -15.37 23.95 -11.50
C TRP A 609 -14.85 23.40 -12.84
N LYS A 610 -13.84 22.53 -12.75
CA LYS A 610 -13.24 21.82 -13.90
C LYS A 610 -14.32 21.01 -14.62
N TYR A 611 -14.99 20.10 -13.92
CA TYR A 611 -15.98 19.20 -14.51
C TYR A 611 -17.16 19.96 -15.09
N LYS A 612 -17.65 20.99 -14.36
CA LYS A 612 -18.76 21.82 -14.84
C LYS A 612 -18.39 22.55 -16.13
N THR A 613 -17.16 23.01 -16.26
CA THR A 613 -16.68 23.69 -17.48
C THR A 613 -16.71 22.74 -18.66
N ILE A 614 -16.19 21.53 -18.48
CA ILE A 614 -16.14 20.48 -19.50
C ILE A 614 -17.56 20.02 -19.88
N MET A 615 -18.37 19.61 -18.91
CA MET A 615 -19.75 19.15 -19.13
C MET A 615 -20.65 20.22 -19.75
N ASN A 616 -20.38 21.52 -19.53
CA ASN A 616 -21.08 22.59 -20.24
C ASN A 616 -20.81 22.56 -21.74
N THR A 617 -19.62 22.15 -22.19
CA THR A 617 -19.32 22.00 -23.61
C THR A 617 -20.04 20.78 -24.19
N TRP A 618 -20.05 19.65 -23.46
CA TRP A 618 -20.77 18.45 -23.85
C TRP A 618 -22.27 18.70 -24.00
N LYS A 619 -22.85 19.44 -23.04
CA LYS A 619 -24.25 19.88 -23.10
C LYS A 619 -24.51 20.88 -24.24
N ARG A 620 -23.57 21.77 -24.54
CA ARG A 620 -23.69 22.75 -25.63
C ARG A 620 -23.77 22.05 -26.99
N ASP A 621 -22.98 21.00 -27.18
CA ASP A 621 -22.79 20.34 -28.47
C ASP A 621 -23.59 19.01 -28.60
N ASN A 622 -24.44 18.72 -27.61
CA ASN A 622 -25.27 17.52 -27.52
C ASN A 622 -24.45 16.22 -27.61
N VAL A 623 -23.45 16.07 -26.74
CA VAL A 623 -22.73 14.81 -26.54
C VAL A 623 -23.62 13.87 -25.69
N ASP A 624 -23.96 12.71 -26.24
CA ASP A 624 -24.97 11.78 -25.69
C ASP A 624 -24.35 10.66 -24.84
N TYR A 625 -23.97 10.99 -23.61
CA TYR A 625 -23.39 10.03 -22.66
C TYR A 625 -24.30 9.79 -21.44
N ASP A 626 -24.16 8.65 -20.78
CA ASP A 626 -25.00 8.23 -19.64
C ASP A 626 -24.29 8.44 -18.29
N VAL A 627 -22.99 8.12 -18.24
CA VAL A 627 -22.18 8.07 -17.02
C VAL A 627 -21.04 9.07 -17.07
N LEU A 628 -20.89 9.89 -16.03
CA LEU A 628 -19.66 10.61 -15.75
C LEU A 628 -18.75 9.73 -14.89
N GLY A 629 -17.59 9.36 -15.43
CA GLY A 629 -16.53 8.66 -14.70
C GLY A 629 -15.55 9.62 -14.05
N SER A 630 -14.95 9.20 -12.94
CA SER A 630 -13.88 9.93 -12.27
C SER A 630 -12.75 9.00 -11.79
N SER A 631 -11.50 9.39 -11.96
CA SER A 631 -10.37 8.79 -11.22
C SER A 631 -10.32 9.35 -9.80
N TYR A 632 -9.97 8.50 -8.85
CA TYR A 632 -9.88 8.85 -7.43
C TYR A 632 -8.73 8.07 -6.77
N TYR A 633 -7.61 8.75 -6.55
CA TYR A 633 -6.44 8.20 -5.87
C TYR A 633 -6.12 9.03 -4.63
N PRO A 634 -6.40 8.55 -3.41
CA PRO A 634 -6.31 9.37 -2.19
C PRO A 634 -4.89 9.84 -1.84
N PHE A 635 -3.86 9.16 -2.33
CA PHE A 635 -2.44 9.52 -2.12
C PHE A 635 -2.00 10.74 -2.95
N TRP A 636 -2.78 11.16 -3.96
CA TRP A 636 -2.44 12.31 -4.80
C TRP A 636 -3.07 13.62 -4.35
N SER A 637 -2.31 14.72 -4.51
CA SER A 637 -2.78 16.09 -4.28
C SER A 637 -3.35 16.33 -2.87
N ILE A 638 -2.78 15.66 -1.86
CA ILE A 638 -3.21 15.74 -0.45
C ILE A 638 -3.22 17.18 0.07
N ALA A 639 -2.16 17.96 -0.21
CA ALA A 639 -2.08 19.36 0.20
C ALA A 639 -3.21 20.21 -0.40
N ALA A 640 -3.66 19.89 -1.62
CA ALA A 640 -4.78 20.53 -2.29
C ALA A 640 -6.16 19.95 -1.90
N LYS A 641 -6.18 18.85 -1.12
CA LYS A 641 -7.39 18.08 -0.74
C LYS A 641 -8.27 17.73 -1.94
N ALA A 642 -7.62 17.38 -3.06
CA ALA A 642 -8.32 17.21 -4.34
C ALA A 642 -9.03 15.85 -4.46
N ASN A 643 -8.45 14.78 -3.89
CA ASN A 643 -9.02 13.44 -3.85
C ASN A 643 -9.51 13.12 -2.43
N THR A 644 -10.71 13.56 -2.09
CA THR A 644 -11.36 13.25 -0.80
C THR A 644 -12.79 12.77 -1.01
N PRO A 645 -13.39 12.05 -0.05
CA PRO A 645 -14.82 11.72 -0.08
C PRO A 645 -15.71 12.93 -0.38
N LYS A 646 -15.35 14.09 0.17
CA LYS A 646 -16.08 15.33 -0.05
C LYS A 646 -16.02 15.79 -1.52
N THR A 647 -14.83 15.90 -2.11
CA THR A 647 -14.69 16.39 -3.48
C THR A 647 -15.33 15.44 -4.48
N LEU A 648 -15.23 14.14 -4.22
CA LEU A 648 -15.91 13.11 -5.00
C LEU A 648 -17.44 13.25 -4.92
N LYS A 649 -17.99 13.45 -3.71
CA LYS A 649 -19.43 13.68 -3.51
C LYS A 649 -19.92 14.94 -4.24
N ASP A 650 -19.12 16.00 -4.23
CA ASP A 650 -19.46 17.27 -4.88
C ASP A 650 -19.54 17.09 -6.42
N VAL A 651 -18.62 16.34 -7.04
CA VAL A 651 -18.69 16.07 -8.49
C VAL A 651 -19.77 15.05 -8.86
N GLN A 652 -20.07 14.09 -7.99
CA GLN A 652 -21.24 13.21 -8.16
C GLN A 652 -22.54 14.03 -8.18
N THR A 653 -22.68 14.98 -7.26
CA THR A 653 -23.85 15.88 -7.19
C THR A 653 -23.93 16.75 -8.44
N LEU A 654 -22.79 17.18 -8.96
CA LEU A 654 -22.72 17.87 -10.25
C LEU A 654 -23.24 16.95 -11.37
N ALA A 655 -22.80 15.71 -11.47
CA ALA A 655 -23.28 14.74 -12.48
C ALA A 655 -24.81 14.59 -12.44
N ALA A 656 -25.38 14.41 -11.24
CA ALA A 656 -26.83 14.34 -11.04
C ALA A 656 -27.57 15.58 -11.57
N SER A 657 -26.99 16.77 -11.41
CA SER A 657 -27.57 18.03 -11.92
C SER A 657 -27.60 18.14 -13.46
N TYR A 658 -26.82 17.31 -14.15
CA TYR A 658 -26.83 17.16 -15.62
C TYR A 658 -27.67 15.94 -16.07
N GLY A 659 -28.29 15.22 -15.14
CA GLY A 659 -29.06 14.00 -15.41
C GLY A 659 -28.17 12.83 -15.78
N LYS A 660 -26.98 12.74 -15.17
CA LYS A 660 -25.99 11.70 -15.45
C LYS A 660 -25.76 10.80 -14.25
N MET A 661 -25.54 9.53 -14.53
CA MET A 661 -25.01 8.58 -13.55
C MET A 661 -23.54 8.91 -13.27
N PHE A 662 -23.01 8.33 -12.20
CA PHE A 662 -21.65 8.57 -11.73
C PHE A 662 -21.00 7.27 -11.29
N ALA A 663 -19.74 7.08 -11.65
CA ALA A 663 -18.93 5.94 -11.20
C ALA A 663 -17.48 6.41 -11.02
N VAL A 664 -16.73 5.67 -10.21
CA VAL A 664 -15.27 5.84 -10.14
C VAL A 664 -14.64 4.78 -11.03
N PHE A 665 -13.86 5.18 -12.02
CA PHE A 665 -13.28 4.26 -13.00
C PHE A 665 -11.87 3.81 -12.65
N GLU A 666 -11.20 4.56 -11.79
CA GLU A 666 -9.86 4.26 -11.35
C GLU A 666 -9.67 4.66 -9.91
N THR A 667 -9.16 3.71 -9.12
CA THR A 667 -8.76 3.91 -7.72
C THR A 667 -7.84 2.78 -7.30
N SER A 668 -7.04 3.01 -6.28
CA SER A 668 -6.22 1.98 -5.65
C SER A 668 -5.71 2.49 -4.30
N TRP A 669 -5.17 1.56 -3.51
CA TRP A 669 -4.49 1.87 -2.26
C TRP A 669 -3.37 0.86 -1.98
N VAL A 670 -2.32 1.30 -1.30
CA VAL A 670 -1.12 0.50 -1.05
C VAL A 670 -1.33 -0.61 -0.01
N ASN A 671 -0.93 -1.83 -0.36
CA ASN A 671 -0.78 -2.96 0.57
C ASN A 671 0.60 -2.95 1.28
N SER A 672 1.61 -2.31 0.69
CA SER A 672 2.95 -2.12 1.23
C SER A 672 3.61 -0.90 0.58
N LEU A 673 4.78 -0.47 1.04
CA LEU A 673 5.61 0.53 0.34
C LEU A 673 6.84 -0.10 -0.33
N ASN A 674 6.99 -1.41 -0.23
CA ASN A 674 8.11 -2.16 -0.78
C ASN A 674 7.91 -2.45 -2.28
N ASP A 675 9.00 -2.74 -2.96
CA ASP A 675 9.04 -3.11 -4.38
C ASP A 675 9.10 -4.63 -4.51
N GLY A 676 8.15 -5.22 -5.23
CA GLY A 676 8.05 -6.66 -5.45
C GLY A 676 8.77 -7.18 -6.69
N ASP A 677 9.19 -6.34 -7.63
CA ASP A 677 9.69 -6.77 -8.95
C ASP A 677 11.00 -6.11 -9.41
N GLY A 678 11.42 -5.05 -8.72
CA GLY A 678 12.66 -4.31 -8.96
C GLY A 678 12.52 -3.12 -9.91
N THR A 679 11.30 -2.84 -10.36
CA THR A 679 10.88 -1.63 -11.05
C THR A 679 10.24 -0.69 -10.04
N PRO A 680 10.75 0.53 -9.85
CA PRO A 680 10.24 1.42 -8.81
C PRO A 680 8.72 1.65 -8.88
N ASN A 681 8.04 1.33 -7.78
CA ASN A 681 6.62 1.58 -7.62
C ASN A 681 6.28 3.08 -7.69
N SER A 682 5.09 3.39 -8.20
CA SER A 682 4.56 4.75 -8.29
C SER A 682 4.34 5.39 -6.92
N ILE A 683 4.09 4.54 -5.92
CA ILE A 683 3.91 4.89 -4.51
C ILE A 683 4.94 4.11 -3.70
N GLY A 684 5.69 4.80 -2.84
CA GLY A 684 6.68 4.19 -1.95
C GLY A 684 6.93 5.10 -0.75
N ASP A 685 7.99 4.83 0.03
CA ASP A 685 8.29 5.47 1.33
C ASP A 685 8.27 7.01 1.34
N SER A 686 8.58 7.65 0.21
CA SER A 686 8.57 9.11 0.10
C SER A 686 7.18 9.71 -0.16
N THR A 687 6.19 8.87 -0.44
CA THR A 687 4.83 9.31 -0.75
C THR A 687 4.03 9.48 0.53
N ASN A 688 3.25 10.57 0.61
CA ASN A 688 2.36 10.76 1.74
C ASN A 688 1.17 9.80 1.63
N THR A 689 1.13 8.81 2.51
CA THR A 689 0.05 7.83 2.63
C THR A 689 -0.87 8.10 3.82
N GLY A 690 -0.82 9.27 4.47
CA GLY A 690 -1.55 9.56 5.70
C GLY A 690 -3.09 9.60 5.60
N ALA A 691 -3.68 9.32 4.43
CA ALA A 691 -5.13 9.21 4.27
C ALA A 691 -5.69 7.90 4.87
N TYR A 692 -4.95 6.80 4.72
CA TYR A 692 -5.28 5.49 5.28
C TYR A 692 -3.99 4.76 5.71
N GLU A 693 -4.08 3.73 6.55
CA GLU A 693 -2.90 2.93 6.89
C GLU A 693 -2.33 2.24 5.64
N VAL A 694 -1.02 1.94 5.62
CA VAL A 694 -0.43 1.07 4.60
C VAL A 694 -0.70 -0.38 4.99
N GLY A 695 -1.32 -1.16 4.10
CA GLY A 695 -1.67 -2.55 4.40
C GLY A 695 -3.04 -2.97 3.85
N PRO A 696 -3.35 -4.28 3.88
CA PRO A 696 -4.68 -4.80 3.50
C PRO A 696 -5.84 -4.12 4.26
N GLN A 697 -5.67 -3.80 5.55
CA GLN A 697 -6.71 -3.06 6.29
C GLN A 697 -6.90 -1.63 5.76
N GLY A 698 -5.81 -0.97 5.35
CA GLY A 698 -5.84 0.32 4.68
C GLY A 698 -6.63 0.30 3.38
N GLN A 699 -6.41 -0.72 2.55
CA GLN A 699 -7.17 -0.95 1.32
C GLN A 699 -8.68 -1.11 1.61
N VAL A 700 -9.04 -1.89 2.64
CA VAL A 700 -10.45 -2.04 3.07
C VAL A 700 -11.05 -0.71 3.53
N ASN A 701 -10.29 0.10 4.26
CA ASN A 701 -10.77 1.39 4.77
C ASN A 701 -11.01 2.40 3.63
N GLU A 702 -10.08 2.48 2.67
CA GLU A 702 -10.22 3.31 1.46
C GLU A 702 -11.48 2.91 0.68
N LEU A 703 -11.61 1.61 0.39
CA LEU A 703 -12.74 1.06 -0.35
C LEU A 703 -14.06 1.33 0.37
N THR A 704 -14.10 1.19 1.69
CA THR A 704 -15.30 1.47 2.50
C THR A 704 -15.75 2.92 2.34
N ASP A 705 -14.85 3.89 2.55
CA ASP A 705 -15.14 5.32 2.43
C ASP A 705 -15.54 5.71 1.00
N LEU A 706 -14.85 5.14 0.01
CA LEU A 706 -15.11 5.35 -1.40
C LEU A 706 -16.52 4.89 -1.77
N TYR A 707 -16.88 3.65 -1.43
CA TYR A 707 -18.19 3.10 -1.75
C TYR A 707 -19.32 3.76 -0.97
N ASP A 708 -19.13 4.11 0.30
CA ASP A 708 -20.11 4.91 1.06
C ASP A 708 -20.34 6.29 0.39
N THR A 709 -19.29 6.89 -0.15
CA THR A 709 -19.37 8.16 -0.88
C THR A 709 -20.11 8.01 -2.21
N VAL A 710 -19.69 7.06 -3.05
CA VAL A 710 -20.25 6.86 -4.39
C VAL A 710 -21.69 6.37 -4.30
N LEU A 711 -22.05 5.54 -3.33
CA LEU A 711 -23.39 4.96 -3.22
C LEU A 711 -24.36 5.78 -2.36
N SER A 712 -23.94 6.91 -1.80
CA SER A 712 -24.82 7.78 -1.00
C SER A 712 -25.73 8.70 -1.83
N GLN A 713 -25.77 8.57 -3.16
CA GLN A 713 -26.76 9.20 -4.05
C GLN A 713 -27.24 8.17 -5.08
N ASP A 714 -28.50 8.27 -5.50
CA ASP A 714 -29.14 7.29 -6.39
C ASP A 714 -28.51 7.24 -7.80
N ASN A 715 -27.73 8.24 -8.21
CA ASN A 715 -27.03 8.25 -9.49
C ASN A 715 -25.65 7.58 -9.44
N GLY A 716 -25.14 7.16 -8.28
CA GLY A 716 -23.84 6.48 -8.18
C GLY A 716 -23.93 4.99 -8.47
N LEU A 717 -23.07 4.45 -9.33
CA LEU A 717 -23.13 3.05 -9.76
C LEU A 717 -22.22 2.13 -8.96
N GLY A 718 -21.05 2.63 -8.52
CA GLY A 718 -20.00 1.83 -7.89
C GLY A 718 -18.63 2.23 -8.44
N THR A 719 -17.66 1.33 -8.33
CA THR A 719 -16.25 1.67 -8.64
C THR A 719 -15.52 0.56 -9.38
N PHE A 720 -14.41 0.91 -10.01
CA PHE A 720 -13.43 0.00 -10.59
C PHE A 720 -12.08 0.22 -9.92
N TYR A 721 -11.53 -0.83 -9.29
CA TYR A 721 -10.17 -0.84 -8.76
C TYR A 721 -9.19 -1.00 -9.91
N TRP A 722 -8.22 -0.12 -10.01
CA TRP A 722 -7.27 -0.12 -11.10
C TRP A 722 -6.14 -1.11 -10.82
N GLU A 723 -5.97 -2.09 -11.71
CA GLU A 723 -4.89 -3.08 -11.70
C GLU A 723 -4.71 -3.82 -10.37
N GLY A 724 -5.82 -4.27 -9.79
CA GLY A 724 -5.84 -5.00 -8.51
C GLY A 724 -5.15 -6.36 -8.54
N ALA A 725 -4.60 -6.80 -9.67
CA ALA A 725 -3.91 -8.07 -9.86
C ALA A 725 -2.57 -7.94 -10.62
N TRP A 726 -2.04 -6.72 -10.80
CA TRP A 726 -0.78 -6.51 -11.52
C TRP A 726 0.44 -6.76 -10.64
N ILE A 727 0.78 -8.03 -10.49
CA ILE A 727 1.88 -8.52 -9.63
C ILE A 727 3.17 -8.73 -10.43
N PRO A 728 4.32 -8.94 -9.76
CA PRO A 728 5.59 -9.27 -10.42
C PRO A 728 5.48 -10.51 -11.32
N VAL A 729 6.23 -10.56 -12.42
CA VAL A 729 6.38 -11.82 -13.19
C VAL A 729 7.16 -12.83 -12.36
N LYS A 730 8.29 -12.39 -11.81
CA LYS A 730 9.09 -13.14 -10.85
C LYS A 730 9.30 -12.24 -9.63
N ALA A 731 8.72 -12.64 -8.51
CA ALA A 731 8.79 -11.89 -7.27
C ALA A 731 10.25 -11.68 -6.79
N GLY A 732 10.50 -10.56 -6.14
CA GLY A 732 11.82 -10.17 -5.62
C GLY A 732 12.49 -9.09 -6.46
N TRP A 733 12.86 -7.96 -5.85
CA TRP A 733 13.49 -6.85 -6.59
C TRP A 733 14.86 -7.21 -7.20
N THR A 734 15.51 -8.27 -6.72
CA THR A 734 16.74 -8.79 -7.34
C THR A 734 16.50 -9.41 -8.72
N ASN A 735 15.24 -9.73 -9.06
CA ASN A 735 14.85 -10.27 -10.37
C ASN A 735 14.54 -9.19 -11.42
N TRP A 736 14.89 -7.92 -11.17
CA TRP A 736 14.56 -6.79 -12.04
C TRP A 736 14.99 -6.97 -13.50
N GLU A 737 16.16 -7.59 -13.77
CA GLU A 737 16.64 -7.83 -15.14
C GLU A 737 15.72 -8.79 -15.89
N TYR A 738 15.32 -9.88 -15.23
CA TYR A 738 14.39 -10.85 -15.77
C TYR A 738 13.02 -10.20 -16.01
N ASN A 739 12.48 -9.50 -14.99
CA ASN A 739 11.18 -8.84 -15.09
C ASN A 739 11.15 -7.80 -16.21
N LYS A 740 12.24 -7.04 -16.39
CA LYS A 740 12.40 -6.10 -17.51
C LYS A 740 12.44 -6.80 -18.86
N GLN A 741 13.20 -7.90 -19.00
CA GLN A 741 13.26 -8.67 -20.24
C GLN A 741 11.89 -9.22 -20.63
N ILE A 742 11.16 -9.78 -19.67
CA ILE A 742 9.82 -10.30 -19.90
C ILE A 742 8.83 -9.16 -20.23
N ALA A 743 8.99 -7.98 -19.61
CA ALA A 743 8.20 -6.81 -19.96
C ALA A 743 8.43 -6.35 -21.40
N ASP A 744 9.69 -6.38 -21.88
CA ASP A 744 9.99 -6.06 -23.28
C ASP A 744 9.41 -7.11 -24.26
N GLN A 745 9.36 -8.39 -23.87
CA GLN A 745 8.86 -9.48 -24.72
C GLN A 745 7.33 -9.60 -24.75
N TYR A 746 6.69 -9.62 -23.59
CA TYR A 746 5.26 -9.92 -23.44
C TYR A 746 4.42 -8.70 -23.05
N GLY A 747 5.07 -7.60 -22.69
CA GLY A 747 4.40 -6.39 -22.25
C GLY A 747 3.88 -6.46 -20.82
N THR A 748 4.48 -7.30 -19.97
CA THR A 748 4.05 -7.52 -18.58
C THR A 748 4.23 -6.33 -17.65
N GLY A 749 5.14 -5.40 -17.94
CA GLY A 749 5.38 -4.22 -17.12
C GLY A 749 4.69 -2.96 -17.64
N TRP A 750 4.88 -1.82 -16.99
CA TRP A 750 4.10 -0.59 -17.31
C TRP A 750 4.39 -0.05 -18.72
N ALA A 751 5.60 -0.24 -19.21
CA ALA A 751 6.05 0.07 -20.56
C ALA A 751 7.22 -0.83 -20.96
N SER A 752 7.57 -0.80 -22.24
CA SER A 752 8.73 -1.49 -22.81
C SER A 752 9.54 -0.55 -23.70
N LYS A 753 10.69 -1.04 -24.18
CA LYS A 753 11.50 -0.34 -25.19
C LYS A 753 10.74 -0.10 -26.50
N GLY A 754 9.77 -0.95 -26.85
CA GLY A 754 8.98 -0.79 -28.08
C GLY A 754 8.21 0.53 -28.14
N ALA A 755 7.89 1.14 -26.99
CA ALA A 755 7.17 2.42 -26.92
C ALA A 755 8.02 3.65 -27.31
N LEU A 756 9.34 3.48 -27.47
CA LEU A 756 10.24 4.57 -27.85
C LEU A 756 9.84 5.18 -29.21
N GLY A 757 9.86 6.51 -29.29
CA GLY A 757 9.44 7.26 -30.48
C GLY A 757 7.92 7.45 -30.60
N TYR A 758 7.10 6.68 -29.87
CA TYR A 758 5.68 6.96 -29.71
C TYR A 758 5.40 7.76 -28.43
N PHE A 759 5.82 7.24 -27.27
CA PHE A 759 5.59 7.88 -25.98
C PHE A 759 6.69 8.91 -25.65
N PRO A 760 6.40 10.00 -24.90
CA PRO A 760 7.38 11.05 -24.66
C PRO A 760 8.64 10.56 -23.94
N ASP A 761 9.82 10.99 -24.40
CA ASP A 761 11.10 10.65 -23.77
C ASP A 761 11.16 11.07 -22.29
N SER A 762 10.50 12.17 -21.92
CA SER A 762 10.40 12.63 -20.53
C SER A 762 9.66 11.66 -19.59
N LYS A 763 8.96 10.67 -20.15
CA LYS A 763 8.28 9.59 -19.44
C LYS A 763 9.04 8.27 -19.55
N MET A 764 9.64 8.01 -20.72
CA MET A 764 10.43 6.80 -20.96
C MET A 764 11.81 6.85 -20.28
N TYR A 765 12.31 8.04 -19.93
CA TYR A 765 13.59 8.22 -19.26
C TYR A 765 13.47 9.02 -17.98
N TYR A 766 14.17 8.57 -16.94
CA TYR A 766 14.35 9.29 -15.69
C TYR A 766 15.84 9.45 -15.39
N LYS A 767 16.31 10.71 -15.25
CA LYS A 767 17.74 11.05 -15.09
C LYS A 767 18.65 10.38 -16.13
N GLY A 768 18.17 10.26 -17.36
CA GLY A 768 18.89 9.64 -18.47
C GLY A 768 18.92 8.10 -18.47
N LYS A 769 18.27 7.45 -17.50
CA LYS A 769 18.10 5.98 -17.45
C LYS A 769 16.71 5.59 -17.93
N ALA A 770 16.62 4.41 -18.55
CA ALA A 770 15.35 3.80 -18.91
C ALA A 770 14.43 3.69 -17.70
N ALA A 771 13.23 4.25 -17.80
CA ALA A 771 12.20 4.17 -16.76
C ALA A 771 11.21 3.02 -17.00
N TRP A 772 11.23 2.40 -18.18
CA TRP A 772 10.44 1.19 -18.47
C TRP A 772 11.08 -0.06 -17.86
N GLY A 773 10.24 -1.06 -17.56
CA GLY A 773 10.59 -2.25 -16.80
C GLY A 773 9.33 -3.06 -16.51
N GLY A 774 9.31 -3.75 -15.37
CA GLY A 774 8.16 -4.45 -14.81
C GLY A 774 7.02 -3.52 -14.37
N THR A 775 6.16 -3.99 -13.48
CA THR A 775 5.03 -3.22 -12.96
C THR A 775 5.53 -2.10 -12.05
N SER A 776 4.83 -0.96 -12.07
CA SER A 776 5.09 0.14 -11.14
C SER A 776 3.96 0.29 -10.11
N TRP A 777 3.21 -0.79 -9.89
CA TRP A 777 1.97 -0.82 -9.12
C TRP A 777 1.74 -2.14 -8.34
N ASP A 778 2.73 -3.05 -8.23
CA ASP A 778 2.57 -4.33 -7.52
C ASP A 778 2.12 -4.15 -6.07
N ASN A 779 2.63 -3.12 -5.40
CA ASN A 779 2.31 -2.82 -4.00
C ASN A 779 0.91 -2.25 -3.78
N GLN A 780 0.08 -2.19 -4.82
CA GLN A 780 -1.32 -1.79 -4.76
C GLN A 780 -2.27 -2.92 -5.19
N ALA A 781 -1.74 -4.08 -5.57
CA ALA A 781 -2.57 -5.25 -5.85
C ALA A 781 -3.40 -5.67 -4.61
N LEU A 782 -4.49 -6.38 -4.87
CA LEU A 782 -5.26 -7.13 -3.86
C LEU A 782 -4.80 -8.59 -3.78
N PHE A 783 -3.60 -8.86 -4.30
CA PHE A 783 -2.83 -10.08 -4.21
C PHE A 783 -1.44 -9.74 -3.66
N ASP A 784 -0.78 -10.70 -3.01
CA ASP A 784 0.64 -10.55 -2.68
C ASP A 784 1.52 -10.72 -3.93
N ILE A 785 2.83 -10.52 -3.76
CA ILE A 785 3.81 -10.60 -4.85
C ILE A 785 3.94 -11.98 -5.50
N ASN A 786 3.34 -13.01 -4.90
CA ASN A 786 3.36 -14.40 -5.38
C ASN A 786 2.00 -14.86 -5.92
N GLY A 787 0.99 -13.98 -5.96
CA GLY A 787 -0.33 -14.27 -6.53
C GLY A 787 -1.35 -14.86 -5.56
N TYR A 788 -1.09 -14.82 -4.25
CA TYR A 788 -2.09 -15.18 -3.24
C TYR A 788 -3.02 -14.00 -2.93
N PRO A 789 -4.34 -14.21 -2.85
CA PRO A 789 -5.28 -13.12 -2.60
C PRO A 789 -5.09 -12.57 -1.18
N LEU A 790 -5.05 -11.25 -1.06
CA LEU A 790 -5.05 -10.57 0.23
C LEU A 790 -6.45 -10.65 0.84
N GLN A 791 -6.54 -10.53 2.17
CA GLN A 791 -7.84 -10.49 2.85
C GLN A 791 -8.67 -9.26 2.46
N SER A 792 -8.03 -8.20 1.94
CA SER A 792 -8.71 -7.01 1.42
C SER A 792 -9.61 -7.30 0.21
N LEU A 793 -9.32 -8.33 -0.59
CA LEU A 793 -10.16 -8.74 -1.72
C LEU A 793 -11.57 -9.17 -1.30
N LYS A 794 -11.71 -9.75 -0.08
CA LYS A 794 -13.01 -10.13 0.50
C LYS A 794 -13.97 -8.96 0.65
N PHE A 795 -13.47 -7.71 0.64
CA PHE A 795 -14.29 -6.50 0.72
C PHE A 795 -15.47 -6.54 -0.25
N TYR A 796 -15.26 -6.96 -1.50
CA TYR A 796 -16.30 -6.90 -2.53
C TYR A 796 -17.50 -7.79 -2.25
N LYS A 797 -17.28 -8.95 -1.62
CA LYS A 797 -18.36 -9.85 -1.18
C LYS A 797 -18.92 -9.42 0.18
N ASP A 798 -18.03 -9.19 1.14
CA ASP A 798 -18.40 -9.09 2.55
C ASP A 798 -18.96 -7.71 2.92
N SER A 799 -18.74 -6.68 2.10
CA SER A 799 -19.29 -5.34 2.34
C SER A 799 -20.73 -5.12 1.82
N VAL A 800 -21.29 -6.03 1.00
CA VAL A 800 -22.66 -5.92 0.44
C VAL A 800 -23.71 -5.97 1.55
N SER A 801 -24.61 -4.98 1.59
CA SER A 801 -25.62 -4.81 2.66
C SER A 801 -27.08 -4.90 2.21
N LYS A 802 -27.34 -4.94 0.90
CA LYS A 802 -28.68 -5.01 0.31
C LYS A 802 -28.75 -6.06 -0.80
N GLY A 803 -29.95 -6.57 -1.06
CA GLY A 803 -30.23 -7.41 -2.22
C GLY A 803 -30.19 -6.63 -3.54
N LYS A 804 -30.60 -7.29 -4.63
CA LYS A 804 -30.64 -6.72 -5.98
C LYS A 804 -31.47 -5.44 -6.07
N GLU A 805 -31.00 -4.45 -6.81
CA GLU A 805 -31.65 -3.15 -7.02
C GLU A 805 -31.93 -2.89 -8.51
N GLN A 806 -33.07 -2.25 -8.78
CA GLN A 806 -33.41 -1.68 -10.07
C GLN A 806 -33.00 -0.20 -10.12
N ILE A 807 -32.35 0.23 -11.19
CA ILE A 807 -32.08 1.65 -11.46
C ILE A 807 -33.14 2.18 -12.42
N ILE A 808 -33.87 3.22 -12.00
CA ILE A 808 -34.98 3.78 -12.76
C ILE A 808 -34.66 5.23 -13.13
N ALA A 809 -34.53 5.49 -14.43
CA ALA A 809 -34.38 6.81 -15.02
C ALA A 809 -35.73 7.51 -15.13
N LEU A 810 -35.97 8.48 -14.25
CA LEU A 810 -37.17 9.30 -14.24
C LEU A 810 -37.02 10.49 -15.20
N LYS A 811 -37.58 10.36 -16.40
CA LYS A 811 -37.60 11.41 -17.42
C LYS A 811 -38.71 12.41 -17.11
N ILE A 812 -38.33 13.63 -16.74
CA ILE A 812 -39.30 14.70 -16.45
C ILE A 812 -39.62 15.44 -17.74
N VAL A 813 -40.80 15.18 -18.30
CA VAL A 813 -41.19 15.60 -19.65
C VAL A 813 -42.40 16.51 -19.66
N ASP A 814 -42.58 17.31 -20.71
CA ASP A 814 -43.85 17.97 -20.99
C ASP A 814 -44.87 17.02 -21.63
N LYS A 815 -46.09 17.54 -21.89
CA LYS A 815 -47.17 16.77 -22.53
C LYS A 815 -46.83 16.21 -23.93
N ASN A 816 -45.78 16.69 -24.57
CA ASN A 816 -45.32 16.23 -25.87
C ASN A 816 -44.11 15.28 -25.76
N GLY A 817 -43.76 14.85 -24.54
CA GLY A 817 -42.62 13.97 -24.29
C GLY A 817 -41.26 14.69 -24.28
N LYS A 818 -41.21 16.02 -24.40
CA LYS A 818 -39.95 16.76 -24.38
C LYS A 818 -39.43 16.90 -22.96
N GLU A 819 -38.17 16.53 -22.71
CA GLU A 819 -37.53 16.71 -21.40
C GLU A 819 -37.48 18.20 -21.01
N VAL A 820 -38.01 18.51 -19.82
CA VAL A 820 -38.09 19.87 -19.26
C VAL A 820 -37.28 20.05 -17.98
N TYR A 821 -36.74 18.97 -17.44
CA TYR A 821 -35.85 18.95 -16.28
C TYR A 821 -34.89 17.75 -16.40
N PRO A 822 -33.63 17.87 -15.95
CA PRO A 822 -32.67 16.76 -16.03
C PRO A 822 -33.21 15.47 -15.42
N THR A 823 -33.04 14.37 -16.14
CA THR A 823 -33.36 13.01 -15.69
C THR A 823 -32.90 12.77 -14.26
N GLN A 824 -33.76 12.19 -13.42
CA GLN A 824 -33.43 11.80 -12.05
C GLN A 824 -33.30 10.29 -11.97
N TYR A 825 -32.28 9.77 -11.29
CA TYR A 825 -32.14 8.33 -11.09
C TYR A 825 -32.66 7.96 -9.72
N VAL A 826 -33.31 6.80 -9.62
CA VAL A 826 -33.80 6.23 -8.37
C VAL A 826 -33.38 4.78 -8.31
N LYS A 827 -32.81 4.37 -7.18
CA LYS A 827 -32.56 2.96 -6.87
C LYS A 827 -33.65 2.42 -5.96
N VAL A 828 -34.18 1.26 -6.33
CA VAL A 828 -35.21 0.54 -5.55
C VAL A 828 -34.86 -0.94 -5.54
N GLU A 829 -34.74 -1.56 -4.37
CA GLU A 829 -34.57 -3.01 -4.25
C GLU A 829 -35.72 -3.75 -4.93
N VAL A 830 -35.40 -4.86 -5.60
CA VAL A 830 -36.37 -5.70 -6.31
C VAL A 830 -37.43 -6.20 -5.32
N GLY A 831 -38.70 -6.07 -5.71
CA GLY A 831 -39.85 -6.39 -4.86
C GLY A 831 -40.28 -5.28 -3.90
N LYS A 832 -39.44 -4.26 -3.65
CA LYS A 832 -39.75 -3.14 -2.75
C LYS A 832 -40.31 -1.93 -3.49
N THR A 833 -40.87 -0.98 -2.74
CA THR A 833 -41.30 0.32 -3.25
C THR A 833 -40.61 1.45 -2.50
N ARG A 834 -40.45 2.59 -3.17
CA ARG A 834 -39.85 3.80 -2.60
C ARG A 834 -40.67 5.02 -2.99
N LYS A 835 -41.00 5.87 -2.01
CA LYS A 835 -41.59 7.19 -2.24
C LYS A 835 -40.48 8.20 -2.52
N ILE A 836 -40.61 8.95 -3.60
CA ILE A 836 -39.66 9.99 -4.00
C ILE A 836 -40.37 11.33 -4.15
N THR A 837 -39.65 12.40 -3.81
CA THR A 837 -40.14 13.77 -4.01
C THR A 837 -39.69 14.27 -5.38
N LEU A 838 -40.65 14.53 -6.26
CA LEU A 838 -40.45 15.09 -7.57
C LEU A 838 -39.94 16.55 -7.51
N PRO A 839 -39.08 16.97 -8.47
CA PRO A 839 -38.45 18.29 -8.41
C PRO A 839 -39.44 19.44 -8.60
N LYS A 840 -39.25 20.51 -7.82
CA LYS A 840 -39.93 21.80 -8.01
C LYS A 840 -39.03 22.75 -8.79
N PHE A 841 -39.43 23.15 -9.99
CA PHE A 841 -38.65 24.07 -10.81
C PHE A 841 -39.53 25.09 -11.55
N SER A 842 -38.90 26.19 -11.99
CA SER A 842 -39.63 27.34 -12.51
C SER A 842 -40.38 27.02 -13.79
N GLY A 843 -41.67 27.35 -13.81
CA GLY A 843 -42.49 27.31 -15.01
C GLY A 843 -43.26 26.02 -15.22
N TYR A 844 -43.11 25.01 -14.36
CA TYR A 844 -43.77 23.71 -14.50
C TYR A 844 -44.24 23.15 -13.14
N TYR A 845 -45.16 22.19 -13.19
CA TYR A 845 -45.61 21.39 -12.04
C TYR A 845 -46.03 19.98 -12.51
N PRO A 846 -45.94 18.92 -11.69
CA PRO A 846 -46.44 17.59 -12.06
C PRO A 846 -47.89 17.67 -12.50
N SER A 847 -48.27 17.00 -13.60
CA SER A 847 -49.62 17.16 -14.18
C SER A 847 -50.74 16.71 -13.24
N ASN A 848 -50.49 15.72 -12.39
CA ASN A 848 -51.40 15.28 -11.32
C ASN A 848 -51.37 16.17 -10.06
N LYS A 849 -50.57 17.25 -10.05
CA LYS A 849 -50.34 18.17 -8.92
C LYS A 849 -49.76 17.51 -7.66
N ASN A 850 -49.37 16.24 -7.72
CA ASN A 850 -48.73 15.52 -6.63
C ASN A 850 -47.21 15.51 -6.85
N TYR A 851 -46.47 15.92 -5.82
CA TYR A 851 -45.01 15.92 -5.85
C TYR A 851 -44.42 14.64 -5.24
N GLN A 852 -45.23 13.71 -4.75
CA GLN A 852 -44.79 12.40 -4.28
C GLN A 852 -45.08 11.34 -5.35
N LEU A 853 -44.05 10.65 -5.81
CA LEU A 853 -44.17 9.51 -6.72
C LEU A 853 -43.74 8.24 -5.98
N THR A 854 -44.54 7.17 -6.07
CA THR A 854 -44.15 5.85 -5.59
C THR A 854 -43.59 5.05 -6.76
N VAL A 855 -42.40 4.50 -6.58
CA VAL A 855 -41.68 3.72 -7.59
C VAL A 855 -41.45 2.31 -7.04
N LYS A 856 -41.61 1.27 -7.88
CA LYS A 856 -41.43 -0.14 -7.50
C LYS A 856 -40.21 -0.73 -8.22
N GLY A 857 -39.36 -1.45 -7.51
CA GLY A 857 -38.32 -2.28 -8.10
C GLY A 857 -38.92 -3.60 -8.58
N VAL A 858 -38.80 -3.88 -9.88
CA VAL A 858 -39.42 -5.06 -10.52
C VAL A 858 -38.38 -6.14 -10.83
N LYS A 859 -37.24 -5.76 -11.43
CA LYS A 859 -36.13 -6.67 -11.76
C LYS A 859 -34.81 -5.90 -11.84
N GLU A 860 -33.70 -6.64 -11.80
CA GLU A 860 -32.33 -6.12 -11.84
C GLU A 860 -31.93 -5.65 -13.26
N GLU A 861 -32.51 -4.54 -13.71
CA GLU A 861 -32.16 -3.92 -15.00
C GLU A 861 -32.38 -2.41 -14.98
N ASN A 862 -31.80 -1.69 -15.94
CA ASN A 862 -32.11 -0.28 -16.11
C ASN A 862 -33.52 -0.12 -16.71
N ALA A 863 -34.34 0.71 -16.08
CA ALA A 863 -35.68 1.06 -16.58
C ALA A 863 -35.82 2.57 -16.78
N THR A 864 -36.77 2.97 -17.63
CA THR A 864 -37.13 4.37 -17.84
C THR A 864 -38.59 4.57 -17.50
N GLN A 865 -38.90 5.62 -16.74
CA GLN A 865 -40.27 6.04 -16.45
C GLN A 865 -40.41 7.54 -16.69
N SER A 866 -41.43 7.93 -17.46
CA SER A 866 -41.72 9.33 -17.74
C SER A 866 -42.67 9.92 -16.70
N VAL A 867 -42.37 11.13 -16.23
CA VAL A 867 -43.25 11.92 -15.35
C VAL A 867 -43.64 13.20 -16.06
N VAL A 868 -44.93 13.32 -16.38
CA VAL A 868 -45.44 14.46 -17.16
C VAL A 868 -45.63 15.68 -16.27
N TYR A 869 -45.07 16.81 -16.71
CA TYR A 869 -45.16 18.12 -16.10
C TYR A 869 -45.93 19.09 -16.98
N THR A 870 -46.88 19.81 -16.38
CA THR A 870 -47.66 20.85 -17.05
C THR A 870 -46.97 22.20 -16.93
N ARG A 871 -46.79 22.89 -18.06
CA ARG A 871 -46.26 24.27 -18.11
C ARG A 871 -47.24 25.26 -17.48
N THR A 872 -46.76 26.09 -16.57
CA THR A 872 -47.50 27.20 -15.98
C THR A 872 -47.76 28.32 -16.99
N ALA A 873 -48.79 29.14 -16.74
CA ALA A 873 -49.12 30.30 -17.58
C ALA A 873 -47.97 31.31 -17.75
N ALA A 874 -47.14 31.47 -16.72
CA ALA A 874 -45.96 32.35 -16.75
C ALA A 874 -44.86 31.84 -17.69
N GLY A 875 -44.81 30.52 -17.92
CA GLY A 875 -43.67 29.86 -18.53
C GLY A 875 -42.44 29.81 -17.60
N PRO A 876 -41.37 29.15 -18.05
CA PRO A 876 -40.11 29.08 -17.31
C PRO A 876 -39.44 30.44 -17.19
N ALA A 877 -38.72 30.64 -16.08
CA ALA A 877 -37.82 31.78 -15.91
C ALA A 877 -36.65 31.67 -16.90
N ILE A 878 -36.47 32.70 -17.72
CA ILE A 878 -35.37 32.81 -18.69
C ILE A 878 -34.37 33.81 -18.12
N SER A 879 -33.11 33.38 -17.94
CA SER A 879 -32.04 34.28 -17.48
C SER A 879 -31.95 35.52 -18.38
N TYR A 880 -31.94 36.70 -17.77
CA TYR A 880 -31.88 37.99 -18.46
C TYR A 880 -30.69 38.83 -17.97
N ASN A 881 -30.49 38.96 -16.66
CA ASN A 881 -29.33 39.61 -16.02
C ASN A 881 -28.90 40.97 -16.62
N TYR A 882 -29.85 41.88 -16.84
CA TYR A 882 -29.57 43.25 -17.29
C TYR A 882 -29.98 44.29 -16.26
N ARG A 883 -29.22 45.38 -16.15
CA ARG A 883 -29.73 46.61 -15.56
C ARG A 883 -30.76 47.23 -16.51
N VAL A 884 -31.91 47.62 -15.96
CA VAL A 884 -33.03 48.20 -16.70
C VAL A 884 -33.56 49.43 -15.99
N LYS A 885 -33.96 50.44 -16.76
CA LYS A 885 -34.65 51.64 -16.26
C LYS A 885 -36.11 51.58 -16.65
N VAL A 886 -37.03 51.78 -15.71
CA VAL A 886 -38.47 51.85 -16.03
C VAL A 886 -38.78 53.22 -16.63
N THR A 887 -39.18 53.26 -17.89
CA THR A 887 -39.35 54.50 -18.67
C THR A 887 -40.80 54.82 -19.03
N LYS A 888 -41.75 53.90 -18.79
CA LYS A 888 -43.19 54.14 -19.07
C LYS A 888 -44.01 54.09 -17.77
N LYS A 889 -44.92 55.06 -17.56
CA LYS A 889 -45.74 55.18 -16.34
C LYS A 889 -46.96 54.24 -16.33
N ASN A 890 -47.50 53.89 -17.50
CA ASN A 890 -48.79 53.20 -17.64
C ASN A 890 -48.73 51.67 -17.47
N TYR A 891 -47.60 51.11 -17.06
CA TYR A 891 -47.45 49.67 -16.89
C TYR A 891 -47.51 49.27 -15.41
N LYS A 892 -48.42 48.35 -15.10
CA LYS A 892 -48.62 47.80 -13.76
C LYS A 892 -47.43 46.90 -13.37
N LEU A 893 -47.02 47.00 -12.10
CA LEU A 893 -46.09 46.07 -11.46
C LEU A 893 -46.89 45.00 -10.69
N TYR A 894 -46.54 43.73 -10.87
CA TYR A 894 -47.22 42.60 -10.24
C TYR A 894 -46.32 41.90 -9.23
N LYS A 895 -46.88 41.40 -8.13
CA LYS A 895 -46.19 40.58 -7.12
C LYS A 895 -46.02 39.13 -7.61
N ASN A 896 -46.94 38.63 -8.41
CA ASN A 896 -46.97 37.27 -8.95
C ASN A 896 -47.75 37.21 -10.26
N PHE A 897 -47.74 36.03 -10.92
CA PHE A 897 -48.51 35.76 -12.14
C PHE A 897 -49.98 35.40 -11.90
N LYS A 898 -50.48 35.54 -10.66
CA LYS A 898 -51.92 35.62 -10.35
C LYS A 898 -52.42 37.09 -10.41
N TRP A 899 -51.65 37.97 -11.08
CA TRP A 899 -51.94 39.39 -11.29
C TRP A 899 -52.15 40.24 -10.03
N LYS A 900 -51.66 39.80 -8.87
CA LYS A 900 -51.69 40.60 -7.63
C LYS A 900 -50.81 41.85 -7.81
N LYS A 901 -51.41 43.05 -7.79
CA LYS A 901 -50.69 44.32 -8.01
C LYS A 901 -49.73 44.63 -6.85
N SER A 902 -48.59 45.27 -7.18
CA SER A 902 -47.68 45.84 -6.19
C SER A 902 -47.95 47.34 -6.01
N LYS A 903 -47.82 47.83 -4.77
CA LYS A 903 -47.93 49.26 -4.44
C LYS A 903 -46.63 50.03 -4.71
N THR A 904 -45.54 49.34 -5.07
CA THR A 904 -44.22 49.95 -5.26
C THR A 904 -44.15 50.85 -6.49
N LYS A 905 -43.85 52.14 -6.29
CA LYS A 905 -43.60 53.11 -7.38
C LYS A 905 -42.22 52.87 -8.00
N VAL A 906 -42.21 52.39 -9.25
CA VAL A 906 -40.99 51.99 -9.99
C VAL A 906 -40.60 52.93 -11.15
N TYR A 907 -41.46 53.86 -11.54
CA TYR A 907 -41.21 54.78 -12.66
C TYR A 907 -39.93 55.61 -12.46
N LYS A 908 -39.14 55.77 -13.54
CA LYS A 908 -37.84 56.45 -13.60
C LYS A 908 -36.72 55.82 -12.76
N LYS A 909 -36.96 54.71 -12.05
CA LYS A 909 -35.95 54.00 -11.24
C LYS A 909 -35.24 52.91 -12.05
N THR A 910 -34.02 52.59 -11.63
CA THR A 910 -33.18 51.54 -12.22
C THR A 910 -33.19 50.30 -11.33
N TYR A 911 -33.30 49.12 -11.95
CA TYR A 911 -33.33 47.81 -11.30
C TYR A 911 -32.44 46.83 -12.04
N VAL A 912 -32.13 45.72 -11.39
CA VAL A 912 -31.56 44.53 -12.03
C VAL A 912 -32.73 43.63 -12.44
N ALA A 913 -32.95 43.46 -13.75
CA ALA A 913 -33.85 42.44 -14.26
C ALA A 913 -33.09 41.11 -14.37
N LYS A 914 -33.25 40.24 -13.38
CA LYS A 914 -32.54 38.93 -13.35
C LYS A 914 -33.16 37.94 -14.33
N TYR A 915 -34.50 37.89 -14.41
CA TYR A 915 -35.23 36.91 -15.22
C TYR A 915 -36.27 37.57 -16.12
N ARG A 916 -36.55 36.93 -17.25
CA ARG A 916 -37.64 37.20 -18.18
C ARG A 916 -38.59 36.00 -18.21
N TYR A 917 -39.88 36.26 -18.34
CA TYR A 917 -40.93 35.26 -18.48
C TYR A 917 -41.71 35.53 -19.76
N ASP A 918 -41.83 34.51 -20.59
CA ASP A 918 -42.61 34.57 -21.83
C ASP A 918 -43.99 33.95 -21.52
N HIS A 919 -44.93 34.82 -21.14
CA HIS A 919 -46.23 34.42 -20.61
C HIS A 919 -47.16 33.99 -21.74
N LYS A 920 -48.08 33.05 -21.46
CA LYS A 920 -49.08 32.54 -22.42
C LYS A 920 -50.03 33.60 -23.02
N ASN A 921 -49.97 34.84 -22.52
CA ASN A 921 -50.80 35.96 -23.01
C ASN A 921 -50.07 36.79 -24.07
N GLY A 922 -48.98 36.28 -24.64
CA GLY A 922 -48.14 36.95 -25.63
C GLY A 922 -47.18 38.01 -25.07
N ASN A 923 -47.30 38.40 -23.79
CA ASN A 923 -46.45 39.42 -23.20
C ASN A 923 -45.20 38.84 -22.52
N LYS A 924 -44.12 39.62 -22.52
CA LYS A 924 -42.87 39.32 -21.83
C LYS A 924 -42.80 40.11 -20.53
N TYR A 925 -42.56 39.46 -19.42
CA TYR A 925 -42.42 40.10 -18.10
C TYR A 925 -40.98 39.97 -17.58
N LEU A 926 -40.49 40.97 -16.87
CA LEU A 926 -39.17 40.98 -16.23
C LEU A 926 -39.34 40.96 -14.72
N ALA A 927 -38.60 40.08 -14.04
CA ALA A 927 -38.45 40.07 -12.58
C ALA A 927 -37.42 41.12 -12.16
N LEU A 928 -37.89 42.20 -11.53
CA LEU A 928 -37.06 43.31 -11.08
C LEU A 928 -36.52 43.06 -9.68
N TYR A 929 -35.24 43.36 -9.49
CA TYR A 929 -34.54 43.32 -8.21
C TYR A 929 -33.84 44.65 -7.96
N THR A 930 -33.72 45.06 -6.69
CA THR A 930 -32.87 46.19 -6.30
C THR A 930 -31.39 45.88 -6.54
N LYS A 931 -30.51 46.89 -6.44
CA LYS A 931 -29.06 46.68 -6.53
C LYS A 931 -28.53 45.73 -5.43
N GLY A 932 -29.15 45.75 -4.25
CA GLY A 932 -28.86 44.81 -3.15
C GLY A 932 -29.55 43.44 -3.29
N GLY A 933 -30.18 43.12 -4.42
CA GLY A 933 -30.73 41.80 -4.68
C GLY A 933 -32.13 41.52 -4.13
N LYS A 934 -32.83 42.50 -3.53
CA LYS A 934 -34.21 42.34 -3.05
C LYS A 934 -35.20 42.32 -4.21
N PHE A 935 -36.09 41.32 -4.25
CA PHE A 935 -37.13 41.22 -5.28
C PHE A 935 -38.16 42.36 -5.14
N VAL A 936 -38.54 42.96 -6.27
CA VAL A 936 -39.46 44.13 -6.35
C VAL A 936 -40.79 43.76 -6.98
N GLY A 937 -40.78 42.93 -8.02
CA GLY A 937 -41.99 42.50 -8.74
C GLY A 937 -41.73 42.20 -10.22
N TYR A 938 -42.79 41.81 -10.91
CA TYR A 938 -42.83 41.52 -12.34
C TYR A 938 -43.42 42.71 -13.11
N ILE A 939 -42.71 43.20 -14.14
CA ILE A 939 -43.19 44.28 -15.02
C ILE A 939 -43.15 43.85 -16.48
N ASN A 940 -44.06 44.33 -17.31
CA ASN A 940 -43.98 44.07 -18.75
C ASN A 940 -42.67 44.67 -19.34
N LYS A 941 -41.94 43.89 -20.15
CA LYS A 941 -40.68 44.28 -20.78
C LYS A 941 -40.81 45.58 -21.59
N LYS A 942 -41.98 45.85 -22.20
CA LYS A 942 -42.27 47.08 -22.96
C LYS A 942 -42.20 48.35 -22.10
N ALA A 943 -42.25 48.23 -20.77
CA ALA A 943 -42.20 49.33 -19.82
C ALA A 943 -40.78 49.84 -19.52
N VAL A 944 -39.75 49.07 -19.90
CA VAL A 944 -38.37 49.32 -19.47
C VAL A 944 -37.43 49.51 -20.66
N LYS A 945 -36.37 50.29 -20.43
CA LYS A 945 -35.21 50.41 -21.31
C LYS A 945 -34.04 49.61 -20.72
N ARG A 946 -33.45 48.73 -21.53
CA ARG A 946 -32.22 48.00 -21.18
C ARG A 946 -31.04 48.97 -21.15
N LEU A 947 -30.21 48.88 -20.11
CA LEU A 947 -28.97 49.63 -19.97
C LEU A 947 -27.79 48.73 -20.38
N GLY A 948 -27.07 48.14 -19.43
CA GLY A 948 -26.00 47.16 -19.67
C GLY A 948 -26.14 45.91 -18.80
N SER A 949 -25.21 44.96 -18.99
CA SER A 949 -25.21 43.69 -18.25
C SER A 949 -25.06 43.94 -16.76
N ALA A 950 -25.89 43.27 -15.94
CA ALA A 950 -25.81 43.38 -14.48
C ALA A 950 -24.47 42.86 -13.93
N THR A 951 -23.80 41.96 -14.65
CA THR A 951 -22.51 41.38 -14.27
C THR A 951 -21.29 42.26 -14.60
N LEU A 952 -21.48 43.32 -15.38
CA LEU A 952 -20.42 44.29 -15.69
C LEU A 952 -20.57 45.53 -14.81
N PRO A 953 -19.50 46.32 -14.59
CA PRO A 953 -19.64 47.62 -13.95
C PRO A 953 -20.35 48.62 -14.89
N GLU A 954 -20.95 49.69 -14.35
CA GLU A 954 -21.81 50.64 -15.09
C GLU A 954 -21.09 51.36 -16.25
N GLN A 955 -19.76 51.47 -16.17
CA GLN A 955 -18.92 52.01 -17.23
C GLN A 955 -18.67 51.05 -18.41
N GLY A 956 -19.05 49.78 -18.28
CA GLY A 956 -18.78 48.73 -19.26
C GLY A 956 -17.33 48.22 -19.25
N LYS A 957 -17.05 47.26 -20.14
CA LYS A 957 -15.70 46.69 -20.35
C LYS A 957 -14.74 47.76 -20.89
N ALA A 958 -13.48 47.73 -20.44
CA ALA A 958 -12.40 48.54 -21.02
C ALA A 958 -12.00 47.96 -22.39
N TYR A 959 -11.95 48.79 -23.42
CA TYR A 959 -11.41 48.44 -24.72
C TYR A 959 -10.05 49.09 -24.87
N THR A 960 -9.02 48.32 -25.20
CA THR A 960 -7.72 48.86 -25.59
C THR A 960 -7.93 49.85 -26.73
N TYR A 961 -7.40 51.05 -26.56
CA TYR A 961 -7.55 52.13 -27.52
C TYR A 961 -6.19 52.59 -28.04
N GLY A 962 -5.22 52.80 -27.14
CA GLY A 962 -3.80 52.98 -27.49
C GLY A 962 -3.45 54.22 -28.33
N LYS A 963 -4.32 55.23 -28.44
CA LYS A 963 -4.09 56.40 -29.31
C LYS A 963 -3.68 57.65 -28.53
N ARG A 964 -2.83 58.50 -29.15
CA ARG A 964 -2.60 59.88 -28.68
C ARG A 964 -3.81 60.75 -29.02
N VAL A 965 -4.27 61.54 -28.06
CA VAL A 965 -5.44 62.40 -28.22
C VAL A 965 -5.19 63.80 -27.67
N LYS A 966 -5.61 64.82 -28.41
CA LYS A 966 -5.61 66.23 -27.98
C LYS A 966 -7.02 66.62 -27.53
N ILE A 967 -7.15 67.20 -26.33
CA ILE A 967 -8.46 67.62 -25.79
C ILE A 967 -8.84 68.97 -26.38
N LYS A 968 -9.88 69.01 -27.22
CA LYS A 968 -10.30 70.18 -28.01
C LYS A 968 -11.55 70.88 -27.49
N SER A 969 -12.20 70.40 -26.43
CA SER A 969 -13.42 71.02 -25.92
C SER A 969 -13.38 71.20 -24.40
N LYS A 970 -13.67 72.43 -23.93
CA LYS A 970 -13.90 72.72 -22.50
C LYS A 970 -15.28 72.26 -22.02
N LYS A 971 -16.21 71.92 -22.93
CA LYS A 971 -17.61 71.57 -22.60
C LYS A 971 -17.73 70.26 -21.81
N TYR A 972 -16.74 69.37 -21.90
CA TYR A 972 -16.77 68.06 -21.25
C TYR A 972 -15.90 68.02 -20.01
N LYS A 973 -16.49 67.56 -18.90
CA LYS A 973 -15.81 67.43 -17.61
C LYS A 973 -14.86 66.22 -17.61
N LEU A 974 -13.71 66.38 -16.96
CA LEU A 974 -12.81 65.28 -16.62
C LEU A 974 -13.24 64.69 -15.27
N TYR A 975 -13.28 63.36 -15.20
CA TYR A 975 -13.68 62.63 -14.00
C TYR A 975 -12.54 61.76 -13.48
N LYS A 976 -12.39 61.66 -12.15
CA LYS A 976 -11.41 60.76 -11.51
C LYS A 976 -11.85 59.29 -11.61
N ASN A 977 -13.15 59.05 -11.62
CA ASN A 977 -13.76 57.73 -11.66
C ASN A 977 -15.18 57.80 -12.24
N PHE A 978 -15.80 56.65 -12.47
CA PHE A 978 -17.17 56.54 -12.96
C PHE A 978 -18.25 56.73 -11.89
N LYS A 979 -17.89 57.11 -10.66
CA LYS A 979 -18.81 57.70 -9.66
C LYS A 979 -18.99 59.20 -9.88
N TRP A 980 -18.57 59.72 -11.04
CA TRP A 980 -18.67 61.11 -11.47
C TRP A 980 -17.97 62.13 -10.56
N LYS A 981 -16.98 61.71 -9.77
CA LYS A 981 -16.11 62.62 -9.01
C LYS A 981 -15.28 63.44 -10.00
N LYS A 982 -15.50 64.75 -10.06
CA LYS A 982 -14.80 65.65 -10.99
C LYS A 982 -13.31 65.72 -10.65
N SER A 983 -12.46 65.81 -11.67
CA SER A 983 -11.05 66.14 -11.51
C SER A 983 -10.84 67.65 -11.62
N LYS A 984 -9.93 68.21 -10.82
CA LYS A 984 -9.50 69.63 -10.91
C LYS A 984 -8.44 69.85 -11.99
N THR A 985 -7.91 68.78 -12.59
CA THR A 985 -6.85 68.86 -13.60
C THR A 985 -7.34 69.54 -14.88
N LYS A 986 -6.68 70.64 -15.27
CA LYS A 986 -6.94 71.35 -16.53
C LYS A 986 -6.29 70.60 -17.70
N VAL A 987 -7.13 70.00 -18.57
CA VAL A 987 -6.70 69.15 -19.69
C VAL A 987 -6.92 69.76 -21.08
N TYR A 988 -7.62 70.90 -21.19
CA TYR A 988 -7.91 71.55 -22.47
C TYR A 988 -6.63 71.95 -23.22
N LYS A 989 -6.63 71.77 -24.55
CA LYS A 989 -5.50 71.97 -25.47
C LYS A 989 -4.26 71.08 -25.23
N LYS A 990 -4.25 70.22 -24.20
CA LYS A 990 -3.16 69.28 -23.91
C LYS A 990 -3.36 67.94 -24.63
N THR A 991 -2.24 67.24 -24.85
CA THR A 991 -2.19 65.91 -25.49
C THR A 991 -1.90 64.84 -24.45
N TYR A 992 -2.62 63.71 -24.54
CA TYR A 992 -2.52 62.57 -23.64
C TYR A 992 -2.53 61.26 -24.43
N VAL A 993 -2.07 60.18 -23.81
CA VAL A 993 -2.26 58.81 -24.30
C VAL A 993 -3.59 58.31 -23.77
N ALA A 994 -4.55 58.04 -24.65
CA ALA A 994 -5.80 57.37 -24.29
C ALA A 994 -5.61 55.86 -24.37
N LYS A 995 -5.16 55.23 -23.27
CA LYS A 995 -4.88 53.79 -23.24
C LYS A 995 -6.15 52.97 -23.43
N TYR A 996 -7.26 53.37 -22.80
CA TYR A 996 -8.52 52.64 -22.82
C TYR A 996 -9.72 53.50 -23.20
N ARG A 997 -10.73 52.88 -23.81
CA ARG A 997 -12.05 53.46 -24.08
C ARG A 997 -13.14 52.62 -23.41
N TYR A 998 -14.13 53.30 -22.83
CA TYR A 998 -15.27 52.70 -22.14
C TYR A 998 -16.58 53.14 -22.82
N LYS A 999 -17.57 52.25 -22.90
CA LYS A 999 -18.94 52.56 -23.33
C LYS A 999 -19.85 52.49 -22.11
N HIS A 1000 -20.15 53.64 -21.52
CA HIS A 1000 -20.92 53.72 -20.29
C HIS A 1000 -22.42 53.52 -20.56
N GLU A 1001 -23.14 52.99 -19.58
CA GLU A 1001 -24.60 52.79 -19.63
C GLU A 1001 -25.43 54.07 -19.81
N ASN A 1002 -24.83 55.24 -19.64
CA ASN A 1002 -25.50 56.52 -19.89
C ASN A 1002 -25.53 56.87 -21.40
N GLY A 1003 -24.98 56.01 -22.26
CA GLY A 1003 -24.91 56.17 -23.71
C GLY A 1003 -23.64 56.84 -24.23
N ASN A 1004 -22.83 57.44 -23.35
CA ASN A 1004 -21.59 58.11 -23.73
C ASN A 1004 -20.37 57.17 -23.72
N LYS A 1005 -19.38 57.51 -24.55
CA LYS A 1005 -18.08 56.84 -24.54
C LYS A 1005 -17.05 57.71 -23.83
N TYR A 1006 -16.19 57.10 -23.01
CA TYR A 1006 -15.16 57.78 -22.23
C TYR A 1006 -13.77 57.23 -22.53
N LEU A 1007 -12.76 58.09 -22.53
CA LEU A 1007 -11.34 57.73 -22.67
C LEU A 1007 -10.65 57.83 -21.31
N ALA A 1008 -9.83 56.83 -20.96
CA ALA A 1008 -8.89 56.91 -19.85
C ALA A 1008 -7.59 57.56 -20.33
N LEU A 1009 -7.33 58.77 -19.84
CA LEU A 1009 -6.19 59.59 -20.24
C LEU A 1009 -4.98 59.31 -19.34
N TYR A 1010 -3.81 59.22 -19.95
CA TYR A 1010 -2.52 59.06 -19.30
C TYR A 1010 -1.53 60.09 -19.84
N THR A 1011 -0.59 60.54 -19.01
CA THR A 1011 0.56 61.35 -19.46
C THR A 1011 1.50 60.52 -20.34
N LYS A 1012 2.49 61.16 -20.98
CA LYS A 1012 3.57 60.46 -21.73
C LYS A 1012 4.34 59.50 -20.82
N SER A 1013 4.57 59.88 -19.56
CA SER A 1013 5.18 59.05 -18.51
C SER A 1013 4.25 57.96 -17.94
N GLY A 1014 3.04 57.78 -18.48
CA GLY A 1014 2.14 56.71 -18.04
C GLY A 1014 1.32 57.01 -16.78
N LYS A 1015 1.35 58.23 -16.22
CA LYS A 1015 0.55 58.62 -15.06
C LYS A 1015 -0.92 58.81 -15.45
N PHE A 1016 -1.84 58.18 -14.72
CA PHE A 1016 -3.28 58.32 -14.96
C PHE A 1016 -3.78 59.73 -14.63
N VAL A 1017 -4.57 60.31 -15.53
CA VAL A 1017 -5.07 61.69 -15.44
C VAL A 1017 -6.57 61.73 -15.14
N GLY A 1018 -7.35 60.83 -15.73
CA GLY A 1018 -8.79 60.76 -15.54
C GLY A 1018 -9.54 60.24 -16.77
N TYR A 1019 -10.86 60.18 -16.64
CA TYR A 1019 -11.80 59.79 -17.68
C TYR A 1019 -12.47 61.01 -18.29
N ILE A 1020 -12.45 61.13 -19.62
CA ILE A 1020 -13.13 62.22 -20.34
C ILE A 1020 -14.05 61.67 -21.43
N ASN A 1021 -15.13 62.36 -21.75
CA ASN A 1021 -15.99 61.97 -22.88
C ASN A 1021 -15.18 62.00 -24.18
N THR A 1022 -15.30 60.94 -24.99
CA THR A 1022 -14.64 60.84 -26.32
C THR A 1022 -14.88 62.05 -27.22
N LYS A 1023 -16.06 62.67 -27.15
CA LYS A 1023 -16.40 63.89 -27.92
C LYS A 1023 -15.54 65.11 -27.56
N ALA A 1024 -14.80 65.06 -26.45
CA ALA A 1024 -13.89 66.12 -26.03
C ALA A 1024 -12.52 66.05 -26.72
N ALA A 1025 -12.19 64.92 -27.35
CA ALA A 1025 -10.84 64.59 -27.76
C ALA A 1025 -10.76 64.29 -29.27
N LYS A 1026 -9.72 64.78 -29.95
CA LYS A 1026 -9.38 64.43 -31.34
C LYS A 1026 -8.12 63.57 -31.32
N VAL A 1027 -8.13 62.45 -32.05
CA VAL A 1027 -6.91 61.65 -32.27
C VAL A 1027 -5.89 62.49 -33.02
N VAL A 1028 -4.63 62.42 -32.59
CA VAL A 1028 -3.50 63.05 -33.27
C VAL A 1028 -2.51 61.95 -33.66
N LYS A 1029 -1.87 62.12 -34.82
CA LYS A 1029 -0.77 61.26 -35.24
C LYS A 1029 0.39 61.40 -34.26
#